data_AF-A0A963AHS6-F1
#
_entry.id   AF-A0A963AHS6-F1
#
_cell.length_a   1.000
_cell.length_b   1.000
_cell.length_c   1.000
_cell.angle_alpha   90.00
_cell.angle_beta   90.00
_cell.angle_gamma   90.00
#
_symmetry.space_group_name_H-M   'P 1'
#
loop_
_entity.id
_entity.type
_entity.pdbx_description
1 polymer ?
#
loop_
_entity_poly.entity_id
_entity_poly.type
_entity_poly.pdbx_seq_one_letter_code
_entity_poly.pdbx_strand_id
1 'polypeptide(L)'
;MERAERKVQLPVIGPRLRPVLGLVLVLGVLLSANSIYLVTVTGVEVVTGNMYQDDYYLIMFLAHLGLGLLLILPLVTFAILHLRKAWFRPNRYAVSAGVSLFMAALVLLISGLLLTRFGFFEINDPSWRNGAYWVHVIAPLVVIWLFVLHRLAGRPLRWRIGAYVSAVAAVPVIGMLLFQFRERAPDLPVSDAYVPALVTLQDVARVRPQRLLQDETCAECHPQIVRQADWSMHRFSSFNNPAYRFSVEEARQVLLRRDGDLHAARLCAVCHDQVPLFSGRFDDPEYDPDQDAGGHAGITCMGCHGIIGVSSPRGNGDYILADPPSYPFASSDSKFLTAVNRQLIKAKPAFHKKTLLRPVHRSAQFCSACHKVHLPYALNHYRWLRGQNHYDSFWQSGMSGHRVDSFYYPERAVANCAHCHMPLTVSDDPSAKDVDGSGQRQVRNHLFAAANTALPALLNSPDESGNDSRVAMLRGAARVDIFGLKEDDINGRLYAPLRPVLPTLEPGRRYLLETVVRTLRIGHHLTQGTSDSNELWLDVRVFADGRLIGHSGQLDEAGEVDPWSYFLNSYVLDRDGNRIERRNAQDVFVALYDHQIPPGAASVVHFAFQVPREIRGAVSAEVSLKYRKFDSRFLRHVRRGDSPYNDLPVTTLASDRVTLGVAGGGGDIAIQQHAVDPWERWNDYGIGLLREGKRGSAQGELRQAEDAFAQTERLNPAHGALNLARVYLKVGRLDEAADALRRAAEANPPAPPWTLAWYTALVDSEYGHLERAIETLEAIAETRFEAARARGFDFSQDTRVLNELGRLLYERSRREQGVSREGLLERAALWLGRLLEIDPEDIEGHYSMARVQASLGNRQLSLRHLELHDRYRPDDQAIEQAVSRHRRMNPPANHAAEAVVIYELQQADGLGKTATPVVAAWQPDRHSKE
;
A
#
# COMPACT_ATOMS: atom_id res chain seq x y z
N MET A 1 -100.27 7.16 0.28
CA MET A 1 -99.29 6.26 -0.37
C MET A 1 -98.22 7.12 -1.04
N GLU A 2 -97.13 7.38 -0.31
CA GLU A 2 -96.01 8.21 -0.73
C GLU A 2 -95.17 7.54 -1.82
N ARG A 3 -94.90 8.28 -2.91
CA ARG A 3 -93.84 7.95 -3.87
C ARG A 3 -92.51 8.45 -3.31
N ALA A 4 -91.63 7.54 -2.92
CA ALA A 4 -90.26 7.86 -2.53
C ALA A 4 -89.46 8.39 -3.74
N GLU A 5 -89.04 9.66 -3.67
CA GLU A 5 -88.07 10.25 -4.60
C GLU A 5 -86.73 9.54 -4.51
N ARG A 6 -86.35 8.84 -5.58
CA ARG A 6 -85.06 8.19 -5.73
C ARG A 6 -83.99 9.26 -6.01
N LYS A 7 -83.32 9.76 -4.96
CA LYS A 7 -82.15 10.66 -5.09
C LYS A 7 -81.13 10.07 -6.07
N VAL A 8 -80.98 10.70 -7.23
CA VAL A 8 -79.97 10.36 -8.24
C VAL A 8 -78.59 10.57 -7.63
N GLN A 9 -77.91 9.49 -7.25
CA GLN A 9 -76.56 9.57 -6.72
C GLN A 9 -75.59 9.94 -7.86
N LEU A 10 -75.13 11.19 -7.88
CA LEU A 10 -74.07 11.66 -8.79
C LEU A 10 -72.83 10.74 -8.71
N PRO A 11 -72.16 10.41 -9.82
CA PRO A 11 -70.97 9.57 -9.79
C PRO A 11 -69.82 10.25 -9.01
N VAL A 12 -69.14 9.49 -8.14
CA VAL A 12 -67.99 9.97 -7.33
C VAL A 12 -66.88 10.55 -8.23
N ILE A 13 -66.68 9.96 -9.41
CA ILE A 13 -65.77 10.46 -10.44
C ILE A 13 -66.57 11.27 -11.47
N GLY A 14 -66.71 12.57 -11.21
CA GLY A 14 -67.34 13.54 -12.11
C GLY A 14 -66.44 13.92 -13.31
N PRO A 15 -66.97 14.68 -14.28
CA PRO A 15 -66.26 15.04 -15.52
C PRO A 15 -64.94 15.77 -15.27
N ARG A 16 -64.82 16.56 -14.19
CA ARG A 16 -63.56 17.24 -13.81
C ARG A 16 -62.50 16.31 -13.20
N LEU A 17 -62.89 15.17 -12.59
CA LEU A 17 -61.95 14.21 -11.98
C LEU A 17 -61.49 13.12 -12.95
N ARG A 18 -62.26 12.87 -14.03
CA ARG A 18 -61.90 11.90 -15.08
C ARG A 18 -60.56 12.17 -15.76
N PRO A 19 -60.22 13.41 -16.20
CA PRO A 19 -58.93 13.66 -16.85
C PRO A 19 -57.76 13.48 -15.87
N VAL A 20 -57.91 13.90 -14.61
CA VAL A 20 -56.87 13.73 -13.58
C VAL A 20 -56.63 12.25 -13.30
N LEU A 21 -57.69 11.44 -13.19
CA LEU A 21 -57.57 9.99 -13.07
C LEU A 21 -56.90 9.36 -14.30
N GLY A 22 -57.27 9.81 -15.51
CA GLY A 22 -56.63 9.36 -16.75
C GLY A 22 -55.12 9.60 -16.73
N LEU A 23 -54.70 10.80 -16.32
CA LEU A 23 -53.29 11.15 -16.17
C LEU A 23 -52.58 10.27 -15.13
N VAL A 24 -53.20 10.07 -13.95
CA VAL A 24 -52.66 9.19 -12.90
C VAL A 24 -52.48 7.75 -13.40
N LEU A 25 -53.45 7.22 -14.15
CA LEU A 25 -53.37 5.86 -14.68
C LEU A 25 -52.30 5.74 -15.77
N VAL A 26 -52.19 6.71 -16.68
CA VAL A 26 -51.15 6.72 -17.73
C VAL A 26 -49.76 6.78 -17.10
N LEU A 27 -49.53 7.72 -16.17
CA LEU A 27 -48.26 7.83 -15.46
C LEU A 27 -47.96 6.58 -14.64
N GLY A 28 -48.97 5.99 -13.98
CA GLY A 28 -48.82 4.74 -13.25
C GLY A 28 -48.41 3.56 -14.14
N VAL A 29 -48.97 3.45 -15.35
CA VAL A 29 -48.59 2.40 -16.32
C VAL A 29 -47.15 2.60 -16.81
N LEU A 30 -46.78 3.82 -17.18
CA LEU A 30 -45.41 4.13 -17.62
C LEU A 30 -44.38 3.85 -16.51
N LEU A 31 -44.68 4.28 -15.28
CA LEU A 31 -43.82 4.05 -14.12
C LEU A 31 -43.71 2.55 -13.82
N SER A 32 -44.81 1.80 -13.89
CA SER A 32 -44.80 0.35 -13.67
C SER A 32 -43.96 -0.38 -14.72
N ALA A 33 -44.10 -0.04 -16.00
CA ALA A 33 -43.30 -0.61 -17.09
C ALA A 33 -41.81 -0.35 -16.88
N ASN A 34 -41.45 0.89 -16.56
CA ASN A 34 -40.07 1.28 -16.26
C ASN A 34 -39.53 0.59 -14.99
N SER A 35 -40.32 0.48 -13.91
CA SER A 35 -39.94 -0.27 -12.70
C SER A 35 -39.66 -1.74 -12.98
N ILE A 36 -40.49 -2.39 -13.81
CA ILE A 36 -40.28 -3.79 -14.21
C ILE A 36 -38.91 -3.92 -14.89
N TYR A 37 -38.62 -3.06 -15.87
CA TYR A 37 -37.30 -3.04 -16.52
C TYR A 37 -36.16 -2.85 -15.51
N LEU A 38 -36.23 -1.85 -14.62
CA LEU A 38 -35.16 -1.56 -13.65
C LEU A 38 -34.92 -2.72 -12.67
N VAL A 39 -35.99 -3.33 -12.17
CA VAL A 39 -35.93 -4.49 -11.26
C VAL A 39 -35.41 -5.72 -12.00
N THR A 40 -35.81 -5.96 -13.25
CA THR A 40 -35.30 -7.07 -14.05
C THR A 40 -33.80 -6.95 -14.28
N VAL A 41 -33.28 -5.80 -14.72
CA VAL A 41 -31.84 -5.60 -14.92
C VAL A 41 -31.08 -5.78 -13.61
N THR A 42 -31.58 -5.19 -12.52
CA THR A 42 -30.98 -5.33 -11.19
C THR A 42 -30.98 -6.79 -10.72
N GLY A 43 -32.07 -7.52 -10.94
CA GLY A 43 -32.21 -8.93 -10.56
C GLY A 43 -31.28 -9.84 -11.35
N VAL A 44 -31.15 -9.64 -12.66
CA VAL A 44 -30.21 -10.39 -13.51
C VAL A 44 -28.77 -10.14 -13.07
N GLU A 45 -28.39 -8.91 -12.75
CA GLU A 45 -27.08 -8.57 -12.21
C GLU A 45 -26.80 -9.24 -10.85
N VAL A 46 -27.80 -9.32 -9.95
CA VAL A 46 -27.66 -10.04 -8.68
C VAL A 46 -27.46 -11.55 -8.88
N VAL A 47 -28.17 -12.15 -9.84
CA VAL A 47 -28.09 -13.59 -10.11
C VAL A 47 -26.79 -13.97 -10.82
N THR A 48 -26.33 -13.15 -11.77
CA THR A 48 -25.17 -13.46 -12.61
C THR A 48 -23.85 -12.92 -12.04
N GLY A 49 -23.90 -11.90 -11.17
CA GLY A 49 -22.72 -11.15 -10.71
C GLY A 49 -22.19 -10.11 -11.71
N ASN A 50 -22.62 -10.16 -12.97
CA ASN A 50 -22.15 -9.27 -14.04
C ASN A 50 -22.76 -7.86 -13.91
N MET A 51 -22.00 -6.83 -14.29
CA MET A 51 -22.51 -5.45 -14.32
C MET A 51 -23.29 -5.23 -15.62
N TYR A 52 -24.61 -5.08 -15.52
CA TYR A 52 -25.47 -4.73 -16.65
C TYR A 52 -26.00 -3.31 -16.57
N GLN A 53 -25.92 -2.65 -15.42
CA GLN A 53 -26.25 -1.24 -15.30
C GLN A 53 -25.22 -0.39 -16.07
N ASP A 54 -25.69 0.41 -17.00
CA ASP A 54 -24.90 1.28 -17.87
C ASP A 54 -25.56 2.66 -18.04
N ASP A 55 -25.05 3.48 -18.95
CA ASP A 55 -25.59 4.79 -19.28
C ASP A 55 -27.08 4.75 -19.65
N TYR A 56 -27.53 3.70 -20.35
CA TYR A 56 -28.94 3.53 -20.72
C TYR A 56 -29.82 3.21 -19.51
N TYR A 57 -29.37 2.30 -18.63
CA TYR A 57 -30.02 2.04 -17.36
C TYR A 57 -30.13 3.32 -16.52
N LEU A 58 -29.08 4.17 -16.49
CA LEU A 58 -29.11 5.45 -15.77
C LEU A 58 -30.12 6.43 -16.38
N ILE A 59 -30.27 6.48 -17.70
CA ILE A 59 -31.32 7.28 -18.36
C ILE A 59 -32.71 6.75 -18.01
N MET A 60 -32.90 5.43 -17.99
CA MET A 60 -34.18 4.82 -17.57
C MET A 60 -34.47 5.05 -16.09
N PHE A 61 -33.44 5.08 -15.25
CA PHE A 61 -33.56 5.46 -13.84
C PHE A 61 -33.90 6.95 -13.68
N LEU A 62 -33.29 7.83 -14.49
CA LEU A 62 -33.68 9.25 -14.53
C LEU A 62 -35.15 9.41 -14.95
N ALA A 63 -35.59 8.66 -15.95
CA ALA A 63 -36.99 8.64 -16.37
C ALA A 63 -37.91 8.16 -15.24
N HIS A 64 -37.49 7.17 -14.44
CA HIS A 64 -38.21 6.73 -13.25
C HIS A 64 -38.42 7.88 -12.25
N LEU A 65 -37.33 8.58 -11.92
CA LEU A 65 -37.36 9.72 -10.99
C LEU A 65 -38.28 10.83 -11.51
N GLY A 66 -38.14 11.19 -12.79
CA GLY A 66 -38.96 12.23 -13.42
C GLY A 66 -40.45 11.88 -13.45
N LEU A 67 -40.79 10.65 -13.86
CA LEU A 67 -42.17 10.16 -13.88
C LEU A 67 -42.77 10.07 -12.46
N GLY A 68 -41.97 9.64 -11.48
CA GLY A 68 -42.37 9.59 -10.07
C GLY A 68 -42.71 10.97 -9.52
N LEU A 69 -41.84 11.97 -9.74
CA LEU A 69 -42.08 13.36 -9.34
C LEU A 69 -43.32 13.96 -10.02
N LEU A 70 -43.49 13.70 -11.32
CA LEU A 70 -44.65 14.15 -12.09
C LEU A 70 -45.97 13.52 -11.58
N LEU A 71 -45.93 12.28 -11.06
CA LEU A 71 -47.10 11.56 -10.54
C LEU A 71 -47.60 12.10 -9.19
N ILE A 72 -46.72 12.67 -8.35
CA ILE A 72 -47.05 13.09 -6.97
C ILE A 72 -48.27 14.02 -6.96
N LEU A 73 -48.21 15.14 -7.68
CA LEU A 73 -49.24 16.18 -7.62
C LEU A 73 -50.60 15.69 -8.18
N PRO A 74 -50.68 15.06 -9.37
CA PRO A 74 -51.93 14.50 -9.88
C PRO A 74 -52.52 13.42 -8.97
N LEU A 75 -51.70 12.52 -8.42
CA LEU A 75 -52.16 11.41 -7.58
C LEU A 75 -52.73 11.92 -6.25
N VAL A 76 -51.99 12.79 -5.55
CA VAL A 76 -52.43 13.38 -4.27
C VAL A 76 -53.67 14.23 -4.48
N THR A 77 -53.70 15.07 -5.51
CA THR A 77 -54.87 15.90 -5.85
C THR A 77 -56.09 15.03 -6.16
N PHE A 78 -55.92 14.00 -6.99
CA PHE A 78 -57.00 13.06 -7.29
C PHE A 78 -57.49 12.37 -6.01
N ALA A 79 -56.59 11.83 -5.20
CA ALA A 79 -56.94 11.07 -4.01
C ALA A 79 -57.69 11.92 -2.98
N ILE A 80 -57.23 13.14 -2.69
CA ILE A 80 -57.91 14.07 -1.75
C ILE A 80 -59.30 14.43 -2.25
N LEU A 81 -59.42 14.85 -3.52
CA LEU A 81 -60.70 15.26 -4.09
C LEU A 81 -61.68 14.08 -4.25
N HIS A 82 -61.15 12.88 -4.52
CA HIS A 82 -61.92 11.65 -4.59
C HIS A 82 -62.42 11.24 -3.21
N LEU A 83 -61.54 11.24 -2.20
CA LEU A 83 -61.87 10.89 -0.81
C LEU A 83 -62.93 11.84 -0.25
N ARG A 84 -62.79 13.16 -0.45
CA ARG A 84 -63.77 14.17 -0.01
C ARG A 84 -65.18 13.88 -0.55
N LYS A 85 -65.29 13.38 -1.78
CA LYS A 85 -66.57 13.01 -2.41
C LYS A 85 -67.06 11.61 -2.03
N ALA A 86 -66.15 10.72 -1.66
CA ALA A 86 -66.45 9.34 -1.29
C ALA A 86 -66.75 9.16 0.21
N TRP A 87 -66.30 10.07 1.07
CA TRP A 87 -66.34 9.95 2.54
C TRP A 87 -67.73 9.64 3.11
N PHE A 88 -68.77 10.25 2.53
CA PHE A 88 -70.16 10.10 2.97
C PHE A 88 -70.92 8.98 2.26
N ARG A 89 -70.24 8.08 1.53
CA ARG A 89 -70.88 6.95 0.86
C ARG A 89 -71.25 5.84 1.84
N PRO A 90 -72.37 5.13 1.62
CA PRO A 90 -72.85 4.09 2.54
C PRO A 90 -71.97 2.83 2.55
N ASN A 91 -71.22 2.56 1.48
CA ASN A 91 -70.31 1.42 1.41
C ASN A 91 -69.01 1.71 2.18
N ARG A 92 -69.02 1.41 3.48
CA ARG A 92 -67.88 1.63 4.38
C ARG A 92 -66.65 0.79 4.01
N TYR A 93 -66.86 -0.39 3.41
CA TYR A 93 -65.77 -1.25 2.96
C TYR A 93 -64.98 -0.61 1.80
N ALA A 94 -65.68 -0.05 0.81
CA ALA A 94 -65.04 0.64 -0.32
C ALA A 94 -64.32 1.93 0.13
N VAL A 95 -64.87 2.67 1.09
CA VAL A 95 -64.24 3.87 1.65
C VAL A 95 -62.98 3.49 2.43
N SER A 96 -63.05 2.48 3.31
CA SER A 96 -61.89 1.98 4.07
C SER A 96 -60.77 1.48 3.16
N ALA A 97 -61.09 0.63 2.18
CA ALA A 97 -60.12 0.16 1.19
C ALA A 97 -59.50 1.31 0.37
N GLY A 98 -60.27 2.37 0.09
CA GLY A 98 -59.78 3.57 -0.59
C GLY A 98 -58.84 4.42 0.26
N VAL A 99 -59.11 4.54 1.56
CA VAL A 99 -58.20 5.21 2.53
C VAL A 99 -56.90 4.41 2.67
N SER A 100 -56.98 3.09 2.84
CA SER A 100 -55.79 2.23 2.92
C SER A 100 -54.94 2.30 1.65
N LEU A 101 -55.58 2.30 0.46
CA LEU A 101 -54.90 2.49 -0.81
C LEU A 101 -54.18 3.84 -0.89
N PHE A 102 -54.84 4.92 -0.44
CA PHE A 102 -54.23 6.25 -0.42
C PHE A 102 -53.04 6.31 0.54
N MET A 103 -53.15 5.72 1.73
CA MET A 103 -52.03 5.66 2.67
C MET A 103 -50.86 4.84 2.13
N ALA A 104 -51.11 3.68 1.51
CA ALA A 104 -50.08 2.87 0.88
C ALA A 104 -49.41 3.61 -0.29
N ALA A 105 -50.18 4.34 -1.10
CA ALA A 105 -49.65 5.19 -2.16
C ALA A 105 -48.81 6.35 -1.61
N LEU A 106 -49.22 6.95 -0.49
CA LEU A 106 -48.44 7.99 0.17
C LEU A 106 -47.11 7.44 0.72
N VAL A 107 -47.12 6.25 1.33
CA VAL A 107 -45.90 5.56 1.76
C VAL A 107 -44.97 5.27 0.57
N LEU A 108 -45.52 4.85 -0.57
CA LEU A 108 -44.75 4.65 -1.81
C LEU A 108 -44.10 5.96 -2.29
N LEU A 109 -44.84 7.07 -2.32
CA LEU A 109 -44.31 8.37 -2.74
C LEU A 109 -43.28 8.92 -1.76
N ILE A 110 -43.54 8.84 -0.45
CA ILE A 110 -42.62 9.30 0.60
C ILE A 110 -41.33 8.48 0.53
N SER A 111 -41.41 7.15 0.49
CA SER A 111 -40.22 6.30 0.38
C SER A 111 -39.40 6.61 -0.88
N GLY A 112 -40.05 6.93 -2.01
CA GLY A 112 -39.37 7.39 -3.22
C GLY A 112 -38.61 8.71 -2.99
N LEU A 113 -39.27 9.71 -2.39
CA LEU A 113 -38.65 11.00 -2.05
C LEU A 113 -37.47 10.84 -1.08
N LEU A 114 -37.60 9.98 -0.05
CA LEU A 114 -36.52 9.69 0.89
C LEU A 114 -35.27 9.11 0.19
N LEU A 115 -35.47 8.30 -0.86
CA LEU A 115 -34.38 7.69 -1.64
C LEU A 115 -33.73 8.66 -2.63
N THR A 116 -34.43 9.71 -3.06
CA THR A 116 -33.91 10.66 -4.06
C THR A 116 -32.74 11.51 -3.57
N ARG A 117 -32.66 11.85 -2.27
CA ARG A 117 -31.59 12.64 -1.65
C ARG A 117 -31.39 14.02 -2.31
N PHE A 118 -32.39 14.89 -2.20
CA PHE A 118 -32.23 16.29 -2.60
C PHE A 118 -31.27 17.01 -1.65
N GLY A 119 -30.53 18.01 -2.14
CA GLY A 119 -29.49 18.70 -1.33
C GLY A 119 -29.96 19.35 -0.02
N PHE A 120 -31.27 19.58 0.16
CA PHE A 120 -31.85 20.10 1.41
C PHE A 120 -32.34 19.00 2.37
N PHE A 121 -32.33 17.73 1.95
CA PHE A 121 -32.80 16.58 2.72
C PHE A 121 -32.12 15.28 2.23
N GLU A 122 -31.11 14.80 2.96
CA GLU A 122 -30.35 13.60 2.61
C GLU A 122 -30.29 12.61 3.78
N ILE A 123 -30.62 11.34 3.50
CA ILE A 123 -30.41 10.22 4.45
C ILE A 123 -29.14 9.47 4.02
N ASN A 124 -28.06 9.67 4.78
CA ASN A 124 -26.76 9.02 4.54
C ASN A 124 -26.62 7.68 5.28
N ASP A 125 -27.45 7.44 6.29
CA ASP A 125 -27.42 6.21 7.08
C ASP A 125 -27.84 4.98 6.22
N PRO A 126 -26.98 3.95 6.11
CA PRO A 126 -27.28 2.77 5.29
C PRO A 126 -28.51 1.99 5.76
N SER A 127 -28.78 1.92 7.07
CA SER A 127 -29.87 1.14 7.65
C SER A 127 -31.21 1.77 7.32
N TRP A 128 -31.35 3.09 7.54
CA TRP A 128 -32.54 3.84 7.17
C TRP A 128 -32.81 3.79 5.67
N ARG A 129 -31.75 3.91 4.86
CA ARG A 129 -31.88 3.84 3.40
C ARG A 129 -32.32 2.45 2.94
N ASN A 130 -31.76 1.39 3.51
CA ASN A 130 -32.17 0.02 3.18
C ASN A 130 -33.64 -0.22 3.55
N GLY A 131 -34.09 0.27 4.71
CA GLY A 131 -35.49 0.25 5.10
C GLY A 131 -36.39 0.98 4.09
N ALA A 132 -36.05 2.22 3.73
CA ALA A 132 -36.78 3.00 2.73
C ALA A 132 -36.82 2.31 1.35
N TYR A 133 -35.71 1.68 0.92
CA TYR A 133 -35.62 0.91 -0.31
C TYR A 133 -36.61 -0.26 -0.34
N TRP A 134 -36.61 -1.11 0.70
CA TRP A 134 -37.53 -2.25 0.76
C TRP A 134 -38.98 -1.82 0.86
N VAL A 135 -39.28 -0.75 1.60
CA VAL A 135 -40.61 -0.13 1.60
C VAL A 135 -41.00 0.30 0.19
N HIS A 136 -40.11 0.96 -0.55
CA HIS A 136 -40.37 1.42 -1.91
C HIS A 136 -40.55 0.28 -2.93
N VAL A 137 -39.87 -0.86 -2.73
CA VAL A 137 -40.00 -2.05 -3.57
C VAL A 137 -41.29 -2.84 -3.28
N ILE A 138 -41.70 -2.92 -2.01
CA ILE A 138 -42.87 -3.72 -1.58
C ILE A 138 -44.18 -2.93 -1.71
N ALA A 139 -44.18 -1.63 -1.41
CA ALA A 139 -45.38 -0.80 -1.43
C ALA A 139 -46.18 -0.83 -2.75
N PRO A 140 -45.58 -0.91 -3.95
CA PRO A 140 -46.32 -1.04 -5.21
C PRO A 140 -47.20 -2.30 -5.26
N LEU A 141 -46.72 -3.43 -4.72
CA LEU A 141 -47.50 -4.68 -4.66
C LEU A 141 -48.73 -4.52 -3.77
N VAL A 142 -48.54 -3.85 -2.63
CA VAL A 142 -49.63 -3.51 -1.69
C VAL A 142 -50.62 -2.54 -2.34
N VAL A 143 -50.14 -1.52 -3.06
CA VAL A 143 -50.96 -0.56 -3.81
C VAL A 143 -51.78 -1.28 -4.89
N ILE A 144 -51.18 -2.18 -5.66
CA ILE A 144 -51.88 -2.97 -6.68
C ILE A 144 -52.96 -3.84 -6.05
N TRP A 145 -52.63 -4.55 -4.97
CA TRP A 145 -53.56 -5.41 -4.25
C TRP A 145 -54.74 -4.61 -3.66
N LEU A 146 -54.47 -3.51 -2.96
CA LEU A 146 -55.49 -2.62 -2.40
C LEU A 146 -56.32 -1.94 -3.49
N PHE A 147 -55.73 -1.62 -4.65
CA PHE A 147 -56.47 -1.09 -5.79
C PHE A 147 -57.47 -2.10 -6.32
N VAL A 148 -57.08 -3.37 -6.47
CA VAL A 148 -57.99 -4.45 -6.88
C VAL A 148 -59.12 -4.60 -5.86
N LEU A 149 -58.82 -4.66 -4.57
CA LEU A 149 -59.84 -4.76 -3.51
C LEU A 149 -60.80 -3.56 -3.49
N HIS A 150 -60.28 -2.34 -3.61
CA HIS A 150 -61.09 -1.12 -3.68
C HIS A 150 -62.04 -1.12 -4.89
N ARG A 151 -61.60 -1.69 -6.03
CA ARG A 151 -62.42 -1.80 -7.24
C ARG A 151 -63.43 -2.95 -7.19
N LEU A 152 -63.10 -4.08 -6.56
CA LEU A 152 -64.03 -5.19 -6.32
C LEU A 152 -65.16 -4.78 -5.35
N ALA A 153 -64.85 -3.98 -4.33
CA ALA A 153 -65.85 -3.39 -3.45
C ALA A 153 -66.69 -2.27 -4.13
N GLY A 154 -66.33 -1.85 -5.33
CA GLY A 154 -66.94 -0.75 -6.10
C GLY A 154 -67.53 -1.20 -7.44
N ARG A 155 -67.25 -0.47 -8.53
CA ARG A 155 -67.67 -0.85 -9.88
C ARG A 155 -66.73 -1.93 -10.45
N PRO A 156 -67.26 -3.00 -11.08
CA PRO A 156 -66.46 -4.13 -11.53
C PRO A 156 -65.35 -3.70 -12.50
N LEU A 157 -64.18 -4.34 -12.37
CA LEU A 157 -63.04 -4.16 -13.25
C LEU A 157 -63.36 -4.72 -14.63
N ARG A 158 -63.03 -3.96 -15.68
CA ARG A 158 -63.06 -4.45 -17.06
C ARG A 158 -61.74 -5.15 -17.36
N TRP A 159 -61.62 -6.41 -16.92
CA TRP A 159 -60.39 -7.20 -17.04
C TRP A 159 -59.81 -7.25 -18.46
N ARG A 160 -60.65 -7.26 -19.50
CA ARG A 160 -60.22 -7.19 -20.90
C ARG A 160 -59.42 -5.92 -21.23
N ILE A 161 -59.82 -4.77 -20.68
CA ILE A 161 -59.11 -3.50 -20.87
C ILE A 161 -57.78 -3.53 -20.11
N GLY A 162 -57.77 -4.07 -18.88
CA GLY A 162 -56.55 -4.28 -18.10
C GLY A 162 -55.54 -5.16 -18.84
N ALA A 163 -55.99 -6.31 -19.35
CA ALA A 163 -55.16 -7.23 -20.13
C ALA A 163 -54.58 -6.56 -21.40
N TYR A 164 -55.39 -5.78 -22.12
CA TYR A 164 -54.94 -5.02 -23.29
C TYR A 164 -53.87 -3.99 -22.92
N VAL A 165 -54.08 -3.19 -21.88
CA VAL A 165 -53.10 -2.19 -21.42
C VAL A 165 -51.80 -2.87 -20.97
N SER A 166 -51.88 -3.99 -20.25
CA SER A 166 -50.69 -4.75 -19.85
C SER A 166 -49.93 -5.32 -21.05
N ALA A 167 -50.64 -5.85 -22.05
CA ALA A 167 -50.01 -6.37 -23.28
C ALA A 167 -49.32 -5.25 -24.07
N VAL A 168 -49.95 -4.09 -24.21
CA VAL A 168 -49.36 -2.90 -24.85
C VAL A 168 -48.15 -2.40 -24.08
N ALA A 169 -48.20 -2.40 -22.74
CA ALA A 169 -47.07 -1.98 -21.89
C ALA A 169 -45.90 -2.99 -21.89
N ALA A 170 -46.15 -4.28 -22.16
CA ALA A 170 -45.10 -5.30 -22.22
C ALA A 170 -44.17 -5.12 -23.42
N VAL A 171 -44.69 -4.66 -24.57
CA VAL A 171 -43.89 -4.45 -25.80
C VAL A 171 -42.69 -3.50 -25.57
N PRO A 172 -42.86 -2.28 -25.04
CA PRO A 172 -41.72 -1.40 -24.79
C PRO A 172 -40.78 -1.96 -23.71
N VAL A 173 -41.28 -2.67 -22.68
CA VAL A 173 -40.41 -3.31 -21.67
C VAL A 173 -39.51 -4.36 -22.31
N ILE A 174 -40.07 -5.22 -23.17
CA ILE A 174 -39.30 -6.22 -23.91
C ILE A 174 -38.28 -5.52 -24.82
N GLY A 175 -38.67 -4.47 -25.54
CA GLY A 175 -37.75 -3.69 -26.36
C GLY A 175 -36.60 -3.07 -25.56
N MET A 176 -36.88 -2.50 -24.39
CA MET A 176 -35.87 -1.96 -23.47
C MET A 176 -34.91 -3.05 -22.97
N LEU A 177 -35.41 -4.24 -22.62
CA LEU A 177 -34.59 -5.36 -22.17
C LEU A 177 -33.72 -5.94 -23.29
N LEU A 178 -34.28 -6.09 -24.50
CA LEU A 178 -33.52 -6.52 -25.68
C LEU A 178 -32.40 -5.54 -26.02
N PHE A 179 -32.65 -4.23 -25.87
CA PHE A 179 -31.62 -3.21 -26.03
C PHE A 179 -30.55 -3.29 -24.93
N GLN A 180 -30.94 -3.49 -23.68
CA GLN A 180 -30.02 -3.60 -22.54
C GLN A 180 -29.07 -4.78 -22.66
N PHE A 181 -29.61 -5.94 -23.05
CA PHE A 181 -28.88 -7.21 -23.11
C PHE A 181 -28.36 -7.55 -24.51
N ARG A 182 -28.33 -6.58 -25.44
CA ARG A 182 -27.69 -6.77 -26.74
C ARG A 182 -26.22 -7.11 -26.52
N GLU A 183 -25.70 -8.12 -27.23
CA GLU A 183 -24.28 -8.45 -27.19
C GLU A 183 -23.46 -7.21 -27.55
N ARG A 184 -22.60 -6.79 -26.62
CA ARG A 184 -21.52 -5.85 -26.92
C ARG A 184 -20.35 -6.66 -27.45
N ALA A 185 -19.59 -6.07 -28.37
CA ALA A 185 -18.33 -6.67 -28.79
C ALA A 185 -17.52 -7.02 -27.53
N PRO A 186 -16.88 -8.19 -27.47
CA PRO A 186 -16.08 -8.58 -26.31
C PRO A 186 -15.01 -7.51 -26.06
N ASP A 187 -14.82 -7.18 -24.78
CA ASP A 187 -13.75 -6.32 -24.30
C ASP A 187 -12.41 -6.97 -24.72
N LEU A 188 -11.84 -6.54 -25.84
CA LEU A 188 -10.53 -6.99 -26.26
C LEU A 188 -9.51 -6.08 -25.56
N PRO A 189 -8.61 -6.61 -24.72
CA PRO A 189 -7.50 -5.81 -24.20
C PRO A 189 -6.70 -5.27 -25.39
N VAL A 190 -6.67 -3.95 -25.53
CA VAL A 190 -5.93 -3.30 -26.62
C VAL A 190 -4.54 -2.94 -26.11
N SER A 191 -3.56 -3.67 -26.66
CA SER A 191 -2.20 -3.25 -26.97
C SER A 191 -1.10 -3.29 -25.89
N ASP A 192 0.05 -3.83 -26.30
CA ASP A 192 1.40 -3.55 -25.77
C ASP A 192 1.84 -2.08 -26.03
N ALA A 193 0.90 -1.12 -26.05
CA ALA A 193 1.14 0.25 -26.52
C ALA A 193 2.12 1.02 -25.64
N TYR A 194 2.20 0.65 -24.36
CA TYR A 194 2.90 1.44 -23.34
C TYR A 194 4.22 0.84 -22.89
N VAL A 195 4.68 -0.25 -23.53
CA VAL A 195 6.00 -0.86 -23.24
C VAL A 195 7.07 0.24 -23.21
N PRO A 196 7.95 0.25 -22.19
CA PRO A 196 8.17 -0.81 -21.19
C PRO A 196 7.30 -0.74 -19.93
N ALA A 197 6.34 0.19 -19.83
CA ALA A 197 5.29 0.09 -18.82
C ALA A 197 4.34 -1.06 -19.17
N LEU A 198 3.85 -1.76 -18.15
CA LEU A 198 3.04 -2.98 -18.33
C LEU A 198 1.53 -2.72 -18.29
N VAL A 199 1.12 -1.46 -18.27
CA VAL A 199 -0.30 -1.07 -18.20
C VAL A 199 -1.08 -1.52 -19.43
N THR A 200 -2.28 -2.01 -19.21
CA THR A 200 -3.27 -2.31 -20.26
C THR A 200 -4.45 -1.35 -20.14
N LEU A 201 -4.85 -0.72 -21.25
CA LEU A 201 -6.10 0.02 -21.33
C LEU A 201 -7.24 -0.89 -21.79
N GLN A 202 -8.38 -0.80 -21.11
CA GLN A 202 -9.60 -1.49 -21.51
C GLN A 202 -10.33 -0.67 -22.59
N ASP A 203 -10.66 -1.31 -23.72
CA ASP A 203 -11.53 -0.82 -24.81
C ASP A 203 -11.06 0.44 -25.59
N VAL A 204 -10.01 1.12 -25.14
CA VAL A 204 -9.51 2.37 -25.74
C VAL A 204 -7.99 2.35 -25.87
N ALA A 205 -7.47 2.98 -26.92
CA ALA A 205 -6.03 3.16 -27.09
C ALA A 205 -5.48 4.37 -26.31
N ARG A 206 -6.34 5.34 -25.95
CA ARG A 206 -6.01 6.56 -25.23
C ARG A 206 -7.21 7.04 -24.42
N VAL A 207 -6.96 7.73 -23.32
CA VAL A 207 -7.99 8.36 -22.46
C VAL A 207 -7.92 9.88 -22.61
N ARG A 208 -9.08 10.53 -22.81
CA ARG A 208 -9.14 12.00 -22.88
C ARG A 208 -8.74 12.62 -21.54
N PRO A 209 -7.89 13.67 -21.49
CA PRO A 209 -7.45 14.27 -20.22
C PRO A 209 -8.59 14.64 -19.27
N GLN A 210 -9.69 15.19 -19.80
CA GLN A 210 -10.85 15.61 -19.00
C GLN A 210 -11.49 14.45 -18.23
N ARG A 211 -11.31 13.21 -18.67
CA ARG A 211 -11.85 12.01 -18.02
C ARG A 211 -11.05 11.64 -16.77
N LEU A 212 -9.77 12.00 -16.75
CA LEU A 212 -8.86 11.76 -15.63
C LEU A 212 -8.79 12.96 -14.67
N LEU A 213 -9.03 14.18 -15.18
CA LEU A 213 -9.04 15.44 -14.41
C LEU A 213 -10.44 15.71 -13.82
N GLN A 214 -10.87 14.90 -12.85
CA GLN A 214 -12.21 15.00 -12.26
C GLN A 214 -12.20 15.31 -10.75
N ASP A 215 -11.05 15.62 -10.16
CA ASP A 215 -10.88 15.79 -8.72
C ASP A 215 -11.79 16.89 -8.13
N GLU A 216 -11.98 18.00 -8.85
CA GLU A 216 -12.92 19.06 -8.45
C GLU A 216 -14.38 18.55 -8.40
N THR A 217 -14.78 17.71 -9.35
CA THR A 217 -16.11 17.09 -9.37
C THR A 217 -16.26 16.11 -8.21
N CYS A 218 -15.21 15.37 -7.88
CA CYS A 218 -15.18 14.51 -6.70
C CYS A 218 -15.34 15.34 -5.41
N ALA A 219 -14.69 16.51 -5.32
CA ALA A 219 -14.71 17.37 -4.14
C ALA A 219 -16.09 17.88 -3.76
N GLU A 220 -17.03 17.96 -4.71
CA GLU A 220 -18.41 18.37 -4.44
C GLU A 220 -19.16 17.43 -3.49
N CYS A 221 -18.81 16.13 -3.51
CA CYS A 221 -19.37 15.13 -2.61
C CYS A 221 -18.35 14.64 -1.57
N HIS A 222 -17.05 14.71 -1.89
CA HIS A 222 -15.95 14.18 -1.09
C HIS A 222 -14.92 15.25 -0.66
N PRO A 223 -15.36 16.40 -0.10
CA PRO A 223 -14.48 17.55 0.09
C PRO A 223 -13.35 17.27 1.09
N GLN A 224 -13.57 16.44 2.11
CA GLN A 224 -12.53 16.07 3.07
C GLN A 224 -11.47 15.16 2.45
N ILE A 225 -11.88 14.17 1.66
CA ILE A 225 -10.98 13.23 1.00
C ILE A 225 -10.11 13.97 -0.02
N VAL A 226 -10.70 14.84 -0.84
CA VAL A 226 -9.94 15.61 -1.84
C VAL A 226 -8.94 16.54 -1.17
N ARG A 227 -9.32 17.27 -0.11
CA ARG A 227 -8.35 18.09 0.65
C ARG A 227 -7.17 17.30 1.22
N GLN A 228 -7.39 16.05 1.63
CA GLN A 228 -6.30 15.17 2.07
C GLN A 228 -5.41 14.79 0.88
N ALA A 229 -6.02 14.41 -0.25
CA ALA A 229 -5.31 14.03 -1.47
C ALA A 229 -4.50 15.18 -2.08
N ASP A 230 -5.00 16.41 -2.03
CA ASP A 230 -4.36 17.62 -2.59
C ASP A 230 -2.96 17.87 -2.04
N TRP A 231 -2.67 17.40 -0.81
CA TRP A 231 -1.35 17.50 -0.18
C TRP A 231 -0.59 16.17 -0.08
N SER A 232 -1.04 15.15 -0.81
CA SER A 232 -0.39 13.85 -0.86
C SER A 232 0.78 13.82 -1.84
N MET A 233 1.71 12.88 -1.65
CA MET A 233 2.77 12.64 -2.66
C MET A 233 2.23 12.08 -3.97
N HIS A 234 1.01 11.53 -3.98
CA HIS A 234 0.33 11.09 -5.21
C HIS A 234 -0.12 12.30 -6.05
N ARG A 235 -0.66 13.35 -5.43
CA ARG A 235 -0.95 14.61 -6.12
C ARG A 235 0.34 15.27 -6.64
N PHE A 236 1.40 15.22 -5.83
CA PHE A 236 2.73 15.73 -6.16
C PHE A 236 3.66 14.65 -6.74
N SER A 237 3.13 13.75 -7.58
CA SER A 237 3.93 12.73 -8.25
C SER A 237 4.50 13.19 -9.58
N SER A 238 3.98 14.26 -10.18
CA SER A 238 4.28 14.69 -11.55
C SER A 238 5.18 15.94 -11.57
N PHE A 239 5.18 16.72 -12.65
CA PHE A 239 6.04 17.90 -12.84
C PHE A 239 5.78 19.02 -11.82
N ASN A 240 4.70 18.93 -11.04
CA ASN A 240 4.44 19.79 -9.88
C ASN A 240 5.32 19.49 -8.66
N ASN A 241 6.19 18.48 -8.71
CA ASN A 241 7.18 18.17 -7.68
C ASN A 241 8.59 18.48 -8.20
N PRO A 242 9.28 19.49 -7.63
CA PRO A 242 10.60 19.92 -8.12
C PRO A 242 11.65 18.80 -8.17
N ALA A 243 11.64 17.90 -7.18
CA ALA A 243 12.60 16.80 -7.11
C ALA A 243 12.33 15.73 -8.19
N TYR A 244 11.06 15.40 -8.44
CA TYR A 244 10.70 14.48 -9.53
C TYR A 244 10.95 15.10 -10.89
N ARG A 245 10.50 16.36 -11.09
CA ARG A 245 10.66 17.14 -12.31
C ARG A 245 12.12 17.13 -12.78
N PHE A 246 13.05 17.42 -11.88
CA PHE A 246 14.48 17.37 -12.20
C PHE A 246 14.91 16.02 -12.78
N SER A 247 14.61 14.91 -12.10
CA SER A 247 15.03 13.58 -12.54
C SER A 247 14.33 13.12 -13.82
N VAL A 248 13.04 13.39 -14.00
CA VAL A 248 12.30 12.96 -15.21
C VAL A 248 12.68 13.79 -16.43
N GLU A 249 12.91 15.10 -16.28
CA GLU A 249 13.40 15.95 -17.38
C GLU A 249 14.81 15.50 -17.82
N GLU A 250 15.69 15.19 -16.87
CA GLU A 250 17.02 14.66 -17.17
C GLU A 250 16.94 13.30 -17.89
N ALA A 251 16.13 12.37 -17.39
CA ALA A 251 15.90 11.08 -18.04
C ALA A 251 15.36 11.25 -19.47
N ARG A 252 14.36 12.12 -19.68
CA ARG A 252 13.82 12.44 -21.01
C ARG A 252 14.91 12.97 -21.94
N GLN A 253 15.77 13.87 -21.49
CA GLN A 253 16.89 14.39 -22.29
C GLN A 253 17.94 13.34 -22.63
N VAL A 254 18.23 12.42 -21.70
CA VAL A 254 19.16 11.31 -21.95
C VAL A 254 18.57 10.35 -22.98
N LEU A 255 17.31 9.95 -22.80
CA LEU A 255 16.61 9.03 -23.70
C LEU A 255 16.45 9.60 -25.10
N LEU A 256 16.03 10.87 -25.24
CA LEU A 256 15.91 11.50 -26.55
C LEU A 256 17.26 11.58 -27.28
N ARG A 257 18.35 11.88 -26.56
CA ARG A 257 19.70 11.92 -27.15
C ARG A 257 20.24 10.54 -27.50
N ARG A 258 19.94 9.53 -26.68
CA ARG A 258 20.48 8.16 -26.82
C ARG A 258 19.68 7.33 -27.84
N ASP A 259 18.36 7.44 -27.80
CA ASP A 259 17.42 6.52 -28.45
C ASP A 259 16.61 7.21 -29.56
N GLY A 260 16.54 8.55 -29.56
CA GLY A 260 15.76 9.32 -30.53
C GLY A 260 14.25 9.37 -30.24
N ASP A 261 13.79 8.72 -29.16
CA ASP A 261 12.41 8.77 -28.68
C ASP A 261 12.34 8.77 -27.14
N LEU A 262 11.13 8.85 -26.60
CA LEU A 262 10.86 8.91 -25.15
C LEU A 262 10.11 7.69 -24.62
N HIS A 263 9.97 6.63 -25.40
CA HIS A 263 9.14 5.49 -25.04
C HIS A 263 9.59 4.81 -23.75
N ALA A 264 10.90 4.72 -23.51
CA ALA A 264 11.43 4.16 -22.27
C ALA A 264 11.00 4.94 -21.01
N ALA A 265 10.73 6.24 -21.12
CA ALA A 265 10.25 7.08 -20.01
C ALA A 265 8.79 6.79 -19.61
N ARG A 266 8.03 6.05 -20.43
CA ARG A 266 6.67 5.59 -20.07
C ARG A 266 6.66 4.77 -18.77
N LEU A 267 7.78 4.08 -18.47
CA LEU A 267 8.00 3.40 -17.20
C LEU A 267 7.83 4.32 -15.99
N CYS A 268 8.32 5.57 -16.08
CA CYS A 268 8.14 6.56 -15.02
C CYS A 268 6.71 7.09 -15.03
N ALA A 269 6.23 7.46 -16.23
CA ALA A 269 4.95 8.12 -16.42
C ALA A 269 3.74 7.29 -15.95
N VAL A 270 3.79 5.96 -16.05
CA VAL A 270 2.66 5.08 -15.66
C VAL A 270 2.34 5.14 -14.17
N CYS A 271 3.32 5.52 -13.35
CA CYS A 271 3.18 5.69 -11.91
C CYS A 271 3.15 7.17 -11.50
N HIS A 272 3.64 8.09 -12.33
CA HIS A 272 3.84 9.50 -11.95
C HIS A 272 2.99 10.51 -12.76
N ASP A 273 2.82 10.28 -14.06
CA ASP A 273 2.33 11.24 -15.06
C ASP A 273 1.17 10.65 -15.88
N GLN A 274 0.19 10.03 -15.18
CA GLN A 274 -0.87 9.25 -15.82
C GLN A 274 -1.70 10.05 -16.85
N VAL A 275 -2.01 11.32 -16.56
CA VAL A 275 -2.80 12.16 -17.46
C VAL A 275 -2.11 12.42 -18.81
N PRO A 276 -0.86 12.94 -18.85
CA PRO A 276 -0.16 13.10 -20.12
C PRO A 276 0.21 11.76 -20.77
N LEU A 277 0.46 10.70 -20.00
CA LEU A 277 0.72 9.36 -20.57
C LEU A 277 -0.48 8.82 -21.35
N PHE A 278 -1.64 8.71 -20.69
CA PHE A 278 -2.81 8.08 -21.30
C PHE A 278 -3.48 8.93 -22.36
N SER A 279 -3.26 10.25 -22.35
CA SER A 279 -3.66 11.13 -23.45
C SER A 279 -2.72 11.06 -24.67
N GLY A 280 -1.56 10.43 -24.52
CA GLY A 280 -0.53 10.29 -25.56
C GLY A 280 0.32 11.54 -25.77
N ARG A 281 0.29 12.49 -24.82
CA ARG A 281 1.08 13.72 -24.87
C ARG A 281 2.48 13.54 -24.28
N PHE A 282 2.66 12.58 -23.37
CA PHE A 282 3.94 12.36 -22.72
C PHE A 282 5.07 11.94 -23.68
N ASP A 283 4.73 11.22 -24.75
CA ASP A 283 5.71 10.75 -25.75
C ASP A 283 6.19 11.87 -26.68
N ASP A 284 5.52 13.03 -26.69
CA ASP A 284 5.90 14.18 -27.51
C ASP A 284 7.21 14.79 -26.97
N PRO A 285 8.29 14.86 -27.78
CA PRO A 285 9.54 15.50 -27.39
C PRO A 285 9.40 16.98 -27.07
N GLU A 286 8.41 17.66 -27.67
CA GLU A 286 8.12 19.08 -27.46
C GLU A 286 7.07 19.31 -26.36
N TYR A 287 6.68 18.26 -25.63
CA TYR A 287 5.73 18.37 -24.52
C TYR A 287 6.22 19.34 -23.44
N ASP A 288 5.50 20.45 -23.31
CA ASP A 288 5.69 21.43 -22.23
C ASP A 288 4.68 21.15 -21.09
N PRO A 289 5.14 20.63 -19.93
CA PRO A 289 4.27 20.33 -18.80
C PRO A 289 3.69 21.59 -18.13
N ASP A 290 4.33 22.76 -18.28
CA ASP A 290 3.88 24.00 -17.63
C ASP A 290 2.67 24.61 -18.36
N GLN A 291 2.47 24.26 -19.63
CA GLN A 291 1.33 24.69 -20.45
C GLN A 291 0.18 23.67 -20.48
N ASP A 292 0.34 22.53 -19.80
CA ASP A 292 -0.62 21.44 -19.77
C ASP A 292 -1.09 21.14 -18.34
N ALA A 293 -2.40 21.26 -18.10
CA ALA A 293 -2.99 20.92 -16.81
C ALA A 293 -2.68 19.48 -16.36
N GLY A 294 -2.50 18.56 -17.31
CA GLY A 294 -2.07 17.19 -17.08
C GLY A 294 -0.65 17.07 -16.50
N GLY A 295 0.26 17.97 -16.86
CA GLY A 295 1.64 17.99 -16.34
C GLY A 295 1.71 18.27 -14.84
N HIS A 296 0.68 18.92 -14.28
CA HIS A 296 0.59 19.17 -12.84
C HIS A 296 -0.47 18.32 -12.15
N ALA A 297 -1.03 17.30 -12.81
CA ALA A 297 -2.14 16.50 -12.29
C ALA A 297 -1.71 15.48 -11.23
N GLY A 298 -0.51 14.90 -11.37
CA GLY A 298 -0.10 13.76 -10.55
C GLY A 298 -1.02 12.55 -10.78
N ILE A 299 -1.13 11.70 -9.76
CA ILE A 299 -2.12 10.64 -9.70
C ILE A 299 -3.44 11.22 -9.21
N THR A 300 -4.43 11.31 -10.10
CA THR A 300 -5.76 11.86 -9.80
C THR A 300 -6.68 10.82 -9.15
N CYS A 301 -7.85 11.26 -8.67
CA CYS A 301 -8.88 10.35 -8.15
C CYS A 301 -9.21 9.27 -9.20
N MET A 302 -9.36 9.67 -10.45
CA MET A 302 -9.71 8.77 -11.56
C MET A 302 -8.52 7.95 -12.05
N GLY A 303 -7.29 8.44 -11.86
CA GLY A 303 -6.08 7.66 -12.10
C GLY A 303 -6.00 6.41 -11.22
N CYS A 304 -6.33 6.56 -9.92
CA CYS A 304 -6.43 5.43 -8.98
C CYS A 304 -7.73 4.63 -9.14
N HIS A 305 -8.89 5.30 -9.07
CA HIS A 305 -10.20 4.64 -9.05
C HIS A 305 -10.66 4.11 -10.41
N GLY A 306 -9.96 4.47 -11.49
CA GLY A 306 -10.12 3.88 -12.82
C GLY A 306 -9.40 2.53 -12.99
N ILE A 307 -8.53 2.15 -12.04
CA ILE A 307 -7.86 0.85 -12.06
C ILE A 307 -8.88 -0.22 -11.66
N ILE A 308 -9.11 -1.15 -12.58
CA ILE A 308 -10.10 -2.21 -12.39
C ILE A 308 -9.51 -3.57 -12.01
N GLY A 309 -8.20 -3.74 -12.23
CA GLY A 309 -7.47 -4.96 -11.90
C GLY A 309 -5.95 -4.75 -11.94
N VAL A 310 -5.24 -5.74 -11.40
CA VAL A 310 -3.77 -5.85 -11.50
C VAL A 310 -3.50 -7.12 -12.31
N SER A 311 -2.73 -7.00 -13.38
CA SER A 311 -2.49 -8.08 -14.34
C SER A 311 -1.48 -9.09 -13.79
N SER A 312 -0.46 -8.62 -13.06
CA SER A 312 0.51 -9.49 -12.40
C SER A 312 1.22 -8.77 -11.23
N PRO A 313 1.90 -9.50 -10.32
CA PRO A 313 2.66 -8.91 -9.22
C PRO A 313 4.05 -8.39 -9.63
N ARG A 314 4.35 -8.23 -10.93
CA ARG A 314 5.67 -7.75 -11.41
C ARG A 314 5.95 -6.26 -11.17
N GLY A 315 4.92 -5.46 -10.91
CA GLY A 315 5.07 -4.01 -10.76
C GLY A 315 5.16 -3.26 -12.09
N ASN A 316 5.92 -2.16 -12.19
CA ASN A 316 6.10 -1.36 -13.42
C ASN A 316 4.77 -0.93 -14.11
N GLY A 317 3.74 -0.63 -13.32
CA GLY A 317 2.44 -0.22 -13.81
C GLY A 317 1.59 -1.36 -14.39
N ASP A 318 1.83 -2.62 -14.02
CA ASP A 318 1.11 -3.80 -14.52
C ASP A 318 -0.35 -3.90 -14.00
N TYR A 319 -1.14 -2.88 -14.30
CA TYR A 319 -2.55 -2.75 -13.96
C TYR A 319 -3.42 -2.56 -15.20
N ILE A 320 -4.71 -2.83 -15.04
CA ILE A 320 -5.73 -2.61 -16.06
C ILE A 320 -6.49 -1.34 -15.70
N LEU A 321 -6.43 -0.34 -16.57
CA LEU A 321 -7.17 0.90 -16.43
C LEU A 321 -8.34 0.90 -17.43
N ALA A 322 -9.54 1.17 -16.92
CA ALA A 322 -10.72 1.36 -17.76
C ALA A 322 -11.00 2.86 -17.93
N ASP A 323 -11.49 3.27 -19.10
CA ASP A 323 -12.05 4.62 -19.25
C ASP A 323 -13.24 4.77 -18.28
N PRO A 324 -13.18 5.67 -17.29
CA PRO A 324 -14.15 5.65 -16.20
C PRO A 324 -15.60 5.81 -16.65
N PRO A 325 -16.60 5.20 -16.01
CA PRO A 325 -17.98 5.26 -16.52
C PRO A 325 -18.49 6.70 -16.66
N SER A 326 -19.22 6.98 -17.74
CA SER A 326 -19.81 8.29 -18.01
C SER A 326 -21.21 8.34 -17.43
N TYR A 327 -21.42 9.17 -16.41
CA TYR A 327 -22.79 9.46 -15.98
C TYR A 327 -23.46 10.37 -17.03
N PRO A 328 -24.77 10.21 -17.30
CA PRO A 328 -25.49 11.10 -18.19
C PRO A 328 -25.23 12.56 -17.83
N PHE A 329 -24.86 13.36 -18.82
CA PHE A 329 -24.55 14.79 -18.68
C PHE A 329 -23.26 15.14 -17.90
N ALA A 330 -22.35 14.20 -17.66
CA ALA A 330 -21.10 14.46 -16.96
C ALA A 330 -20.22 15.54 -17.64
N SER A 331 -20.25 15.63 -18.98
CA SER A 331 -19.48 16.58 -19.78
C SER A 331 -20.33 17.75 -20.34
N SER A 332 -21.51 17.99 -19.77
CA SER A 332 -22.41 19.05 -20.27
C SER A 332 -22.04 20.43 -19.74
N ASP A 333 -22.03 21.44 -20.63
CA ASP A 333 -21.87 22.86 -20.25
C ASP A 333 -23.10 23.47 -19.55
N SER A 334 -24.26 22.82 -19.68
CA SER A 334 -25.50 23.27 -19.03
C SER A 334 -25.50 22.98 -17.53
N LYS A 335 -25.50 24.05 -16.71
CA LYS A 335 -25.61 23.97 -15.24
C LYS A 335 -26.78 23.11 -14.75
N PHE A 336 -27.90 23.13 -15.47
CA PHE A 336 -29.07 22.31 -15.14
C PHE A 336 -28.77 20.82 -15.34
N LEU A 337 -28.18 20.45 -16.48
CA LEU A 337 -27.87 19.05 -16.78
C LEU A 337 -26.76 18.51 -15.88
N THR A 338 -25.77 19.33 -15.51
CA THR A 338 -24.76 18.97 -14.49
C THR A 338 -25.41 18.77 -13.12
N ALA A 339 -26.41 19.59 -12.75
CA ALA A 339 -27.18 19.36 -11.52
C ALA A 339 -27.97 18.04 -11.56
N VAL A 340 -28.54 17.69 -12.72
CA VAL A 340 -29.20 16.39 -12.93
C VAL A 340 -28.20 15.23 -12.80
N ASN A 341 -27.00 15.37 -13.36
CA ASN A 341 -25.92 14.40 -13.21
C ASN A 341 -25.58 14.13 -11.73
N ARG A 342 -25.31 15.20 -10.96
CA ARG A 342 -25.04 15.12 -9.52
C ARG A 342 -26.18 14.43 -8.76
N GLN A 343 -27.43 14.77 -9.10
CA GLN A 343 -28.60 14.16 -8.48
C GLN A 343 -28.71 12.66 -8.81
N LEU A 344 -28.36 12.24 -10.03
CA LEU A 344 -28.34 10.83 -10.42
C LEU A 344 -27.33 10.02 -9.63
N ILE A 345 -26.13 10.55 -9.41
CA ILE A 345 -25.09 9.92 -8.59
C ILE A 345 -25.61 9.74 -7.15
N LYS A 346 -26.19 10.80 -6.56
CA LYS A 346 -26.74 10.77 -5.19
C LYS A 346 -27.90 9.81 -5.03
N ALA A 347 -28.78 9.72 -6.03
CA ALA A 347 -29.95 8.85 -6.04
C ALA A 347 -29.60 7.37 -6.29
N LYS A 348 -28.49 7.07 -6.99
CA LYS A 348 -28.00 5.69 -7.22
C LYS A 348 -26.52 5.52 -6.79
N PRO A 349 -26.20 5.67 -5.50
CA PRO A 349 -24.83 5.60 -5.01
C PRO A 349 -24.23 4.19 -5.09
N ALA A 350 -25.06 3.14 -5.20
CA ALA A 350 -24.59 1.77 -5.36
C ALA A 350 -23.86 1.55 -6.70
N PHE A 351 -24.36 2.17 -7.79
CA PHE A 351 -23.70 2.11 -9.10
C PHE A 351 -22.36 2.85 -9.08
N HIS A 352 -22.33 4.03 -8.45
CA HIS A 352 -21.10 4.82 -8.22
C HIS A 352 -20.03 4.04 -7.45
N LYS A 353 -20.45 3.38 -6.36
CA LYS A 353 -19.56 2.52 -5.58
C LYS A 353 -19.05 1.33 -6.40
N LYS A 354 -19.91 0.64 -7.16
CA LYS A 354 -19.50 -0.55 -7.93
C LYS A 354 -18.51 -0.21 -9.04
N THR A 355 -18.62 0.99 -9.60
CA THR A 355 -17.77 1.46 -10.70
C THR A 355 -16.40 1.94 -10.23
N LEU A 356 -16.33 2.69 -9.12
CA LEU A 356 -15.08 3.31 -8.63
C LEU A 356 -14.40 2.56 -7.48
N LEU A 357 -15.06 1.61 -6.82
CA LEU A 357 -14.49 0.80 -5.74
C LEU A 357 -14.52 -0.68 -6.08
N ARG A 358 -13.59 -1.09 -6.95
CA ARG A 358 -13.34 -2.48 -7.34
C ARG A 358 -12.64 -3.28 -6.23
N PRO A 359 -12.79 -4.63 -6.19
CA PRO A 359 -12.12 -5.46 -5.19
C PRO A 359 -10.61 -5.25 -5.09
N VAL A 360 -9.95 -4.95 -6.21
CA VAL A 360 -8.50 -4.70 -6.28
C VAL A 360 -8.04 -3.60 -5.30
N HIS A 361 -8.83 -2.54 -5.07
CA HIS A 361 -8.49 -1.46 -4.14
C HIS A 361 -8.34 -1.89 -2.66
N ARG A 362 -8.71 -3.14 -2.33
CA ARG A 362 -8.54 -3.73 -0.99
C ARG A 362 -7.37 -4.70 -0.91
N SER A 363 -6.66 -4.94 -2.01
CA SER A 363 -5.53 -5.85 -2.05
C SER A 363 -4.21 -5.09 -1.89
N ALA A 364 -3.16 -5.79 -1.48
CA ALA A 364 -1.81 -5.20 -1.44
C ALA A 364 -1.23 -5.03 -2.86
N GLN A 365 -1.67 -5.87 -3.81
CA GLN A 365 -1.27 -5.85 -5.22
C GLN A 365 -1.65 -4.54 -5.90
N PHE A 366 -2.72 -3.86 -5.45
CA PHE A 366 -3.07 -2.54 -5.97
C PHE A 366 -1.91 -1.54 -5.84
N CYS A 367 -1.28 -1.48 -4.67
CA CYS A 367 -0.13 -0.62 -4.44
C CYS A 367 1.12 -1.16 -5.13
N SER A 368 1.25 -2.49 -5.28
CA SER A 368 2.44 -3.12 -5.86
C SER A 368 2.67 -2.71 -7.32
N ALA A 369 1.60 -2.39 -8.05
CA ALA A 369 1.71 -1.97 -9.44
C ALA A 369 2.63 -0.75 -9.60
N CYS A 370 2.70 0.15 -8.62
CA CYS A 370 3.63 1.29 -8.62
C CYS A 370 4.77 1.18 -7.59
N HIS A 371 4.61 0.39 -6.51
CA HIS A 371 5.59 0.27 -5.43
C HIS A 371 6.51 -0.97 -5.51
N LYS A 372 6.43 -1.73 -6.62
CA LYS A 372 7.42 -2.70 -7.07
C LYS A 372 7.88 -2.27 -8.47
N VAL A 373 9.18 -2.13 -8.65
CA VAL A 373 9.79 -1.59 -9.86
C VAL A 373 11.00 -2.45 -10.26
N HIS A 374 11.18 -2.60 -11.56
CA HIS A 374 12.40 -3.09 -12.16
C HIS A 374 12.83 -2.18 -13.31
N LEU A 375 14.13 -2.17 -13.59
CA LEU A 375 14.74 -1.38 -14.66
C LEU A 375 14.92 -2.31 -15.87
N PRO A 376 14.14 -2.13 -16.94
CA PRO A 376 14.21 -2.97 -18.13
C PRO A 376 15.40 -2.57 -19.01
N TYR A 377 15.78 -3.47 -19.92
CA TYR A 377 16.81 -3.19 -20.93
C TYR A 377 16.54 -1.91 -21.71
N ALA A 378 15.28 -1.66 -22.10
CA ALA A 378 14.90 -0.44 -22.83
C ALA A 378 15.27 0.86 -22.09
N LEU A 379 15.36 0.84 -20.76
CA LEU A 379 15.76 2.00 -19.99
C LEU A 379 17.29 2.08 -19.84
N ASN A 380 17.95 0.98 -19.48
CA ASN A 380 19.35 0.99 -19.03
C ASN A 380 20.37 0.45 -20.06
N HIS A 381 19.92 -0.08 -21.20
CA HIS A 381 20.74 -0.72 -22.24
C HIS A 381 21.73 -1.76 -21.70
N TYR A 382 21.31 -2.51 -20.67
CA TYR A 382 22.15 -3.51 -20.02
C TYR A 382 21.42 -4.83 -19.77
N ARG A 383 20.55 -4.90 -18.77
CA ARG A 383 19.77 -6.10 -18.43
C ARG A 383 18.60 -5.73 -17.51
N TRP A 384 17.76 -6.70 -17.18
CA TRP A 384 16.79 -6.53 -16.09
C TRP A 384 17.54 -6.32 -14.77
N LEU A 385 17.26 -5.22 -14.09
CA LEU A 385 17.78 -4.94 -12.76
C LEU A 385 16.63 -4.65 -11.80
N ARG A 386 16.75 -5.08 -10.55
CA ARG A 386 15.75 -4.77 -9.53
C ARG A 386 15.85 -3.28 -9.15
N GLY A 387 14.71 -2.60 -9.21
CA GLY A 387 14.54 -1.25 -8.68
C GLY A 387 13.94 -1.29 -7.27
N GLN A 388 13.09 -0.31 -6.95
CA GLN A 388 12.41 -0.23 -5.66
C GLN A 388 11.44 -1.41 -5.47
N ASN A 389 11.40 -2.01 -4.28
CA ASN A 389 10.53 -3.17 -4.02
C ASN A 389 9.95 -3.21 -2.61
N HIS A 390 8.92 -2.40 -2.37
CA HIS A 390 8.22 -2.36 -1.08
C HIS A 390 7.27 -3.53 -0.93
N TYR A 391 6.65 -3.93 -2.02
CA TYR A 391 5.63 -4.95 -2.01
C TYR A 391 6.18 -6.29 -1.52
N ASP A 392 7.26 -6.82 -2.12
CA ASP A 392 7.77 -8.12 -1.69
C ASP A 392 8.35 -8.03 -0.27
N SER A 393 8.98 -6.91 0.09
CA SER A 393 9.43 -6.68 1.46
C SER A 393 8.30 -6.71 2.48
N PHE A 394 7.12 -6.17 2.14
CA PHE A 394 5.92 -6.23 2.97
C PHE A 394 5.31 -7.61 2.96
N TRP A 395 5.15 -8.19 1.78
CA TRP A 395 4.53 -9.48 1.54
C TRP A 395 5.30 -10.61 2.21
N GLN A 396 6.63 -10.51 2.32
CA GLN A 396 7.50 -11.44 3.03
C GLN A 396 7.91 -10.92 4.42
N SER A 397 6.98 -10.28 5.14
CA SER A 397 7.18 -9.79 6.50
C SER A 397 6.25 -10.47 7.51
N GLY A 398 6.63 -10.44 8.79
CA GLY A 398 5.74 -10.85 9.88
C GLY A 398 4.49 -9.97 10.01
N MET A 399 4.57 -8.72 9.55
CA MET A 399 3.43 -7.79 9.55
C MET A 399 2.32 -8.25 8.60
N SER A 400 2.66 -8.73 7.40
CA SER A 400 1.68 -9.32 6.47
C SER A 400 1.09 -10.64 6.97
N GLY A 401 1.78 -11.33 7.88
CA GLY A 401 1.41 -12.65 8.37
C GLY A 401 1.84 -13.80 7.45
N HIS A 402 2.62 -13.54 6.40
CA HIS A 402 3.07 -14.59 5.48
C HIS A 402 4.43 -15.17 5.84
N ARG A 403 5.29 -14.44 6.56
CA ARG A 403 6.66 -14.88 6.87
C ARG A 403 6.71 -15.83 8.07
N VAL A 404 7.17 -17.07 7.85
CA VAL A 404 7.18 -18.15 8.88
C VAL A 404 8.27 -18.02 9.95
N ASP A 405 9.28 -17.17 9.75
CA ASP A 405 10.46 -17.04 10.61
C ASP A 405 10.71 -15.61 11.10
N SER A 406 9.66 -14.80 11.27
CA SER A 406 9.82 -13.45 11.81
C SER A 406 10.39 -13.47 13.22
N PHE A 407 11.27 -12.52 13.56
CA PHE A 407 11.78 -12.37 14.93
C PHE A 407 10.69 -11.96 15.92
N TYR A 408 9.74 -11.16 15.42
CA TYR A 408 8.58 -10.68 16.17
C TYR A 408 7.35 -10.75 15.26
N TYR A 409 6.22 -11.16 15.84
CA TYR A 409 4.94 -11.29 15.14
C TYR A 409 3.92 -10.30 15.69
N PRO A 410 3.15 -9.59 14.85
CA PRO A 410 2.05 -8.75 15.32
C PRO A 410 0.93 -9.62 15.86
N GLU A 411 0.09 -9.11 16.77
CA GLU A 411 -1.07 -9.86 17.28
C GLU A 411 -1.97 -10.38 16.14
N ARG A 412 -2.17 -9.58 15.09
CA ARG A 412 -2.87 -9.96 13.87
C ARG A 412 -2.10 -9.52 12.62
N ALA A 413 -2.27 -10.28 11.54
CA ALA A 413 -1.81 -9.90 10.21
C ALA A 413 -2.41 -8.57 9.76
N VAL A 414 -1.59 -7.79 9.07
CA VAL A 414 -2.00 -6.60 8.33
C VAL A 414 -2.14 -7.00 6.86
N ALA A 415 -3.36 -7.01 6.35
CA ALA A 415 -3.65 -7.57 5.03
C ALA A 415 -3.11 -6.75 3.85
N ASN A 416 -2.97 -5.42 3.99
CA ASN A 416 -2.54 -4.54 2.91
C ASN A 416 -1.94 -3.22 3.41
N CYS A 417 -1.29 -2.50 2.50
CA CYS A 417 -0.60 -1.23 2.78
C CYS A 417 -1.54 -0.13 3.30
N ALA A 418 -2.82 -0.13 2.88
CA ALA A 418 -3.80 0.90 3.23
C ALA A 418 -4.17 0.89 4.72
N HIS A 419 -3.92 -0.19 5.46
CA HIS A 419 -4.09 -0.20 6.91
C HIS A 419 -3.16 0.78 7.63
N CYS A 420 -1.91 0.93 7.16
CA CYS A 420 -0.93 1.85 7.74
C CYS A 420 -0.89 3.19 7.01
N HIS A 421 -0.96 3.20 5.67
CA HIS A 421 -0.79 4.41 4.86
C HIS A 421 -2.10 5.16 4.57
N MET A 422 -3.25 4.56 4.86
CA MET A 422 -4.57 5.20 4.77
C MET A 422 -5.34 4.98 6.08
N PRO A 423 -4.85 5.52 7.22
CA PRO A 423 -5.49 5.33 8.52
C PRO A 423 -6.93 5.85 8.49
N LEU A 424 -7.78 5.30 9.37
CA LEU A 424 -9.16 5.75 9.48
C LEU A 424 -9.21 7.17 10.06
N THR A 425 -10.10 8.00 9.53
CA THR A 425 -10.33 9.36 10.01
C THR A 425 -11.83 9.61 10.05
N VAL A 426 -12.29 10.19 11.16
CA VAL A 426 -13.71 10.57 11.35
C VAL A 426 -14.13 11.52 10.23
N SER A 427 -15.32 11.28 9.69
CA SER A 427 -15.80 12.01 8.52
C SER A 427 -17.32 11.93 8.38
N ASP A 428 -17.90 13.05 7.95
CA ASP A 428 -19.31 13.13 7.54
C ASP A 428 -19.52 12.81 6.05
N ASP A 429 -18.45 12.45 5.35
CA ASP A 429 -18.46 12.10 3.93
C ASP A 429 -19.57 11.06 3.60
N PRO A 430 -20.24 11.15 2.43
CA PRO A 430 -21.27 10.19 2.03
C PRO A 430 -20.79 8.73 1.99
N SER A 431 -19.48 8.50 1.83
CA SER A 431 -18.83 7.18 1.84
C SER A 431 -18.44 6.70 3.24
N ALA A 432 -18.51 7.56 4.25
CA ALA A 432 -18.08 7.25 5.62
C ALA A 432 -18.96 6.17 6.26
N LYS A 433 -18.33 5.25 6.98
CA LYS A 433 -18.98 4.12 7.67
C LYS A 433 -18.27 3.82 8.98
N ASP A 434 -18.96 3.16 9.90
CA ASP A 434 -18.32 2.61 11.10
C ASP A 434 -17.50 1.38 10.71
N VAL A 435 -16.18 1.55 10.59
CA VAL A 435 -15.24 0.50 10.13
C VAL A 435 -14.69 -0.29 11.31
N ASP A 436 -14.45 0.38 12.44
CA ASP A 436 -13.79 -0.17 13.62
C ASP A 436 -14.77 -0.54 14.75
N GLY A 437 -16.07 -0.27 14.58
CA GLY A 437 -17.10 -0.57 15.57
C GLY A 437 -17.20 0.46 16.69
N SER A 438 -16.55 1.62 16.54
CA SER A 438 -16.55 2.70 17.52
C SER A 438 -17.87 3.48 17.60
N GLY A 439 -18.81 3.23 16.67
CA GLY A 439 -20.02 4.03 16.49
C GLY A 439 -19.78 5.34 15.73
N GLN A 440 -18.54 5.64 15.32
CA GLN A 440 -18.20 6.83 14.53
C GLN A 440 -18.07 6.48 13.05
N ARG A 441 -18.61 7.34 12.18
CA ARG A 441 -18.43 7.20 10.73
C ARG A 441 -17.04 7.70 10.33
N GLN A 442 -16.31 6.86 9.59
CA GLN A 442 -14.94 7.10 9.20
C GLN A 442 -14.72 6.83 7.71
N VAL A 443 -13.72 7.50 7.14
CA VAL A 443 -13.15 7.21 5.82
C VAL A 443 -11.67 6.85 5.95
N ARG A 444 -11.11 6.28 4.89
CA ARG A 444 -9.66 6.08 4.77
C ARG A 444 -9.02 7.42 4.41
N ASN A 445 -7.96 7.80 5.12
CA ASN A 445 -7.25 9.05 4.86
C ASN A 445 -6.46 8.97 3.55
N HIS A 446 -6.58 9.99 2.69
CA HIS A 446 -5.92 10.06 1.38
C HIS A 446 -4.70 10.98 1.32
N LEU A 447 -4.16 11.38 2.48
CA LEU A 447 -2.91 12.16 2.56
C LEU A 447 -1.68 11.29 2.27
N PHE A 448 -1.79 9.97 2.54
CA PHE A 448 -0.68 9.02 2.43
C PHE A 448 0.58 9.50 3.18
N ALA A 449 0.39 10.05 4.38
CA ALA A 449 1.48 10.59 5.19
C ALA A 449 2.56 9.52 5.41
N ALA A 450 3.79 9.86 5.04
CA ALA A 450 4.96 8.99 5.11
C ALA A 450 6.22 9.86 5.28
N ALA A 451 7.34 9.43 4.73
CA ALA A 451 8.64 10.02 5.02
C ALA A 451 8.95 11.35 4.27
N ASN A 452 8.11 11.85 3.35
CA ASN A 452 8.46 13.06 2.59
C ASN A 452 8.14 14.36 3.35
N THR A 453 9.08 14.79 4.19
CA THR A 453 9.05 16.08 4.91
C THR A 453 9.61 17.26 4.10
N ALA A 454 10.25 17.00 2.95
CA ALA A 454 10.90 18.03 2.14
C ALA A 454 9.91 18.79 1.24
N LEU A 455 8.86 18.14 0.75
CA LEU A 455 7.97 18.75 -0.24
C LEU A 455 7.36 20.09 0.22
N PRO A 456 6.78 20.24 1.43
CA PRO A 456 6.26 21.53 1.87
C PRO A 456 7.32 22.65 1.89
N ALA A 457 8.55 22.32 2.29
CA ALA A 457 9.67 23.26 2.29
C ALA A 457 10.08 23.66 0.87
N LEU A 458 10.18 22.70 -0.05
CA LEU A 458 10.52 22.96 -1.46
C LEU A 458 9.47 23.82 -2.19
N LEU A 459 8.21 23.74 -1.76
CA LEU A 459 7.10 24.52 -2.32
C LEU A 459 6.88 25.87 -1.60
N ASN A 460 7.72 26.21 -0.61
CA ASN A 460 7.55 27.39 0.24
C ASN A 460 6.14 27.49 0.84
N SER A 461 5.56 26.35 1.24
CA SER A 461 4.21 26.34 1.79
C SER A 461 4.17 27.09 3.13
N PRO A 462 3.26 28.05 3.32
CA PRO A 462 3.12 28.76 4.59
C PRO A 462 2.50 27.87 5.70
N ASP A 463 1.98 26.69 5.34
CA ASP A 463 1.32 25.76 6.26
C ASP A 463 2.25 24.58 6.59
N GLU A 464 3.18 24.80 7.53
CA GLU A 464 4.06 23.74 8.07
C GLU A 464 3.27 22.62 8.79
N SER A 465 1.99 22.83 9.14
CA SER A 465 1.15 21.79 9.77
C SER A 465 0.97 20.53 8.89
N GLY A 466 1.17 20.66 7.58
CA GLY A 466 1.20 19.52 6.65
C GLY A 466 2.32 18.50 6.95
N ASN A 467 3.39 18.91 7.64
CA ASN A 467 4.47 18.02 8.07
C ASN A 467 4.17 17.27 9.36
N ASP A 468 3.22 17.70 10.20
CA ASP A 468 2.94 17.06 11.49
C ASP A 468 2.54 15.59 11.33
N SER A 469 1.66 15.29 10.37
CA SER A 469 1.25 13.90 10.08
C SER A 469 2.41 13.04 9.55
N ARG A 470 3.34 13.64 8.79
CA ARG A 470 4.53 12.97 8.24
C ARG A 470 5.55 12.68 9.34
N VAL A 471 5.81 13.66 10.19
CA VAL A 471 6.67 13.53 11.37
C VAL A 471 6.09 12.52 12.36
N ALA A 472 4.77 12.52 12.57
CA ALA A 472 4.09 11.54 13.42
C ALA A 472 4.22 10.10 12.88
N MET A 473 4.19 9.92 11.56
CA MET A 473 4.43 8.62 10.93
C MET A 473 5.89 8.16 11.09
N LEU A 474 6.85 9.08 11.00
CA LEU A 474 8.28 8.78 11.19
C LEU A 474 8.62 8.47 12.65
N ARG A 475 8.08 9.24 13.60
CA ARG A 475 8.34 9.05 15.04
C ARG A 475 7.88 7.68 15.49
N GLY A 476 8.79 6.92 16.09
CA GLY A 476 8.55 5.55 16.54
C GLY A 476 8.52 4.50 15.42
N ALA A 477 8.97 4.83 14.20
CA ALA A 477 9.27 3.84 13.16
C ALA A 477 10.55 3.05 13.48
N ALA A 478 11.38 3.57 14.39
CA ALA A 478 12.52 2.89 14.96
C ALA A 478 12.73 3.32 16.41
N ARG A 479 13.56 2.57 17.13
CA ARG A 479 14.12 2.88 18.44
C ARG A 479 15.64 2.85 18.35
N VAL A 480 16.29 3.73 19.10
CA VAL A 480 17.73 3.72 19.35
C VAL A 480 17.95 3.27 20.78
N ASP A 481 18.93 2.40 21.00
CA ASP A 481 19.34 1.93 22.32
C ASP A 481 20.87 1.96 22.43
N ILE A 482 21.38 2.72 23.39
CA ILE A 482 22.75 2.61 23.87
C ILE A 482 22.82 1.35 24.73
N PHE A 483 23.09 0.24 24.06
CA PHE A 483 22.95 -1.11 24.60
C PHE A 483 24.08 -1.45 25.57
N GLY A 484 25.33 -1.19 25.18
CA GLY A 484 26.50 -1.71 25.86
C GLY A 484 27.74 -0.84 25.70
N LEU A 485 28.77 -1.13 26.51
CA LEU A 485 30.12 -0.62 26.32
C LEU A 485 31.10 -1.79 26.21
N LYS A 486 32.00 -1.75 25.22
CA LYS A 486 33.15 -2.65 25.16
C LYS A 486 34.43 -1.90 25.47
N GLU A 487 35.38 -2.58 26.10
CA GLU A 487 36.72 -2.06 26.31
C GLU A 487 37.57 -2.21 25.04
N ASP A 488 38.31 -1.16 24.66
CA ASP A 488 39.37 -1.17 23.65
C ASP A 488 38.91 -1.47 22.19
N ASP A 489 38.43 -2.68 21.90
CA ASP A 489 38.01 -3.15 20.57
C ASP A 489 36.74 -4.04 20.58
N ILE A 490 36.38 -4.57 19.40
CA ILE A 490 35.14 -5.33 19.18
C ILE A 490 35.07 -6.67 19.96
N ASN A 491 36.22 -7.22 20.35
CA ASN A 491 36.37 -8.45 21.14
C ASN A 491 36.59 -8.17 22.63
N GLY A 492 36.64 -6.90 23.03
CA GLY A 492 36.83 -6.50 24.41
C GLY A 492 35.67 -6.90 25.32
N ARG A 493 35.89 -6.74 26.62
CA ARG A 493 34.88 -7.06 27.64
C ARG A 493 33.65 -6.19 27.45
N LEU A 494 32.49 -6.83 27.28
CA LEU A 494 31.19 -6.17 27.16
C LEU A 494 30.56 -5.91 28.53
N TYR A 495 30.18 -4.66 28.78
CA TYR A 495 29.30 -4.22 29.86
C TYR A 495 27.91 -3.96 29.28
N ALA A 496 27.01 -4.93 29.45
CA ALA A 496 25.66 -4.85 28.92
C ALA A 496 24.64 -5.68 29.73
N PRO A 497 23.35 -5.37 29.63
CA PRO A 497 22.83 -4.14 29.04
C PRO A 497 23.12 -2.96 30.00
N LEU A 498 23.45 -1.79 29.48
CA LEU A 498 23.60 -0.59 30.31
C LEU A 498 22.25 -0.21 30.90
N ARG A 499 22.24 0.13 32.19
CA ARG A 499 21.04 0.48 33.00
C ARG A 499 20.25 -0.76 33.44
N PRO A 500 20.00 -0.94 34.75
CA PRO A 500 20.32 0.01 35.84
C PRO A 500 21.78 -0.04 36.31
N VAL A 501 22.53 -1.08 35.94
CA VAL A 501 23.95 -1.20 36.29
C VAL A 501 24.79 -0.48 35.23
N LEU A 502 25.70 0.39 35.68
CA LEU A 502 26.56 1.21 34.83
C LEU A 502 28.02 0.96 35.21
N PRO A 503 28.92 0.73 34.24
CA PRO A 503 30.34 0.63 34.52
C PRO A 503 30.93 2.01 34.84
N THR A 504 32.04 2.01 35.56
CA THR A 504 32.89 3.19 35.76
C THR A 504 33.93 3.23 34.64
N LEU A 505 34.05 4.38 33.97
CA LEU A 505 35.03 4.61 32.92
C LEU A 505 36.41 4.94 33.50
N GLU A 506 37.46 4.47 32.86
CA GLU A 506 38.84 4.76 33.24
C GLU A 506 39.41 5.90 32.39
N PRO A 507 39.97 6.97 33.01
CA PRO A 507 40.66 8.03 32.27
C PRO A 507 41.79 7.48 31.40
N GLY A 508 41.86 7.94 30.15
CA GLY A 508 42.83 7.51 29.15
C GLY A 508 42.47 6.23 28.41
N ARG A 509 41.44 5.50 28.85
CA ARG A 509 41.01 4.25 28.22
C ARG A 509 40.06 4.50 27.04
N ARG A 510 40.10 3.58 26.08
CA ARG A 510 39.25 3.58 24.89
C ARG A 510 38.06 2.64 25.11
N TYR A 511 36.89 3.07 24.66
CA TYR A 511 35.65 2.30 24.73
C TYR A 511 34.92 2.31 23.39
N LEU A 512 34.19 1.23 23.11
CA LEU A 512 33.19 1.18 22.05
C LEU A 512 31.79 1.29 22.66
N LEU A 513 31.02 2.24 22.18
CA LEU A 513 29.60 2.40 22.47
C LEU A 513 28.81 1.51 21.52
N GLU A 514 28.26 0.42 22.05
CA GLU A 514 27.43 -0.51 21.29
C GLU A 514 26.03 0.07 21.15
N THR A 515 25.67 0.52 19.95
CA THR A 515 24.41 1.18 19.66
C THR A 515 23.53 0.28 18.81
N VAL A 516 22.28 0.08 19.21
CA VAL A 516 21.30 -0.72 18.48
C VAL A 516 20.24 0.19 17.88
N VAL A 517 19.94 0.02 16.58
CA VAL A 517 18.79 0.63 15.92
C VAL A 517 17.78 -0.46 15.57
N ARG A 518 16.59 -0.40 16.18
CA ARG A 518 15.53 -1.40 16.01
C ARG A 518 14.34 -0.83 15.25
N THR A 519 13.91 -1.44 14.14
CA THR A 519 12.69 -1.00 13.41
C THR A 519 11.43 -1.34 14.18
N LEU A 520 10.43 -0.47 14.22
CA LEU A 520 9.18 -0.67 14.95
C LEU A 520 7.99 -0.30 14.07
N ARG A 521 6.90 -1.06 14.17
CA ARG A 521 5.61 -0.77 13.50
C ARG A 521 5.71 -0.64 11.96
N ILE A 522 6.78 -1.16 11.35
CA ILE A 522 7.01 -1.10 9.90
C ILE A 522 6.82 -2.47 9.27
N GLY A 523 6.13 -2.51 8.14
CA GLY A 523 5.87 -3.74 7.39
C GLY A 523 6.92 -4.03 6.32
N HIS A 524 7.78 -3.08 5.99
CA HIS A 524 8.81 -3.20 4.96
C HIS A 524 10.14 -2.63 5.48
N HIS A 525 11.20 -2.66 4.67
CA HIS A 525 12.51 -2.13 5.08
C HIS A 525 12.44 -0.65 5.50
N LEU A 526 13.25 -0.25 6.47
CA LEU A 526 13.54 1.14 6.82
C LEU A 526 14.96 1.46 6.34
N THR A 527 15.26 2.53 5.60
CA THR A 527 14.33 3.40 4.84
C THR A 527 14.05 2.80 3.47
N GLN A 528 12.84 2.96 2.94
CA GLN A 528 12.52 2.48 1.59
C GLN A 528 12.05 3.60 0.66
N GLY A 529 11.86 3.28 -0.61
CA GLY A 529 11.50 4.22 -1.66
C GLY A 529 12.76 4.72 -2.30
N THR A 530 13.09 5.96 -2.00
CA THR A 530 14.31 6.61 -2.47
C THR A 530 15.41 6.42 -1.43
N SER A 531 15.70 5.18 -1.05
CA SER A 531 16.70 4.85 -0.03
C SER A 531 18.12 5.26 -0.44
N ASP A 532 18.34 5.58 -1.70
CA ASP A 532 19.54 6.15 -2.29
C ASP A 532 19.74 7.65 -1.98
N SER A 533 18.63 8.40 -1.85
CA SER A 533 18.65 9.85 -1.60
C SER A 533 18.14 10.25 -0.21
N ASN A 534 17.42 9.34 0.47
CA ASN A 534 17.02 9.55 1.86
C ASN A 534 18.29 9.58 2.72
N GLU A 535 18.38 10.58 3.59
CA GLU A 535 19.49 10.72 4.51
C GLU A 535 18.99 10.38 5.92
N LEU A 536 19.21 9.15 6.34
CA LEU A 536 18.93 8.67 7.69
C LEU A 536 20.27 8.33 8.35
N TRP A 537 20.65 9.00 9.43
CA TRP A 537 21.96 8.84 10.06
C TRP A 537 21.89 8.88 11.58
N LEU A 538 22.94 8.37 12.23
CA LEU A 538 23.14 8.50 13.67
C LEU A 538 23.98 9.73 13.99
N ASP A 539 23.40 10.66 14.76
CA ASP A 539 24.12 11.76 15.40
C ASP A 539 24.48 11.34 16.82
N VAL A 540 25.78 11.18 17.07
CA VAL A 540 26.34 10.64 18.32
C VAL A 540 27.22 11.68 18.96
N ARG A 541 26.93 12.06 20.20
CA ARG A 541 27.68 13.08 20.95
C ARG A 541 28.09 12.54 22.30
N VAL A 542 29.34 12.76 22.67
CA VAL A 542 29.88 12.38 23.98
C VAL A 542 30.37 13.65 24.66
N PHE A 543 29.87 13.90 25.86
CA PHE A 543 30.20 15.05 26.68
C PHE A 543 30.90 14.62 27.95
N ALA A 544 31.88 15.39 28.41
CA ALA A 544 32.49 15.27 29.73
C ALA A 544 32.41 16.64 30.41
N ASP A 545 31.80 16.70 31.60
CA ASP A 545 31.58 17.96 32.34
C ASP A 545 30.93 19.07 31.49
N GLY A 546 30.00 18.68 30.61
CA GLY A 546 29.30 19.58 29.69
C GLY A 546 30.10 19.97 28.44
N ARG A 547 31.38 19.61 28.35
CA ARG A 547 32.23 19.84 27.16
C ARG A 547 32.10 18.68 26.19
N LEU A 548 31.90 18.97 24.90
CA LEU A 548 31.91 17.96 23.84
C LEU A 548 33.32 17.37 23.67
N ILE A 549 33.43 16.05 23.81
CA ILE A 549 34.69 15.30 23.65
C ILE A 549 34.67 14.31 22.49
N GLY A 550 33.51 14.05 21.87
CA GLY A 550 33.39 13.22 20.68
C GLY A 550 32.08 13.47 19.93
N HIS A 551 32.11 13.45 18.60
CA HIS A 551 30.94 13.68 17.73
C HIS A 551 31.04 12.91 16.41
N SER A 552 29.96 12.25 16.01
CA SER A 552 29.69 11.74 14.66
C SER A 552 28.29 12.18 14.20
N GLY A 553 28.07 12.35 12.89
CA GLY A 553 26.79 12.86 12.35
C GLY A 553 26.65 14.38 12.36
N GLN A 554 27.76 15.11 12.49
CA GLN A 554 27.82 16.56 12.42
C GLN A 554 27.47 17.08 11.02
N LEU A 555 26.82 18.25 10.98
CA LEU A 555 26.56 18.98 9.75
C LEU A 555 27.66 20.02 9.54
N ASP A 556 28.13 20.17 8.31
CA ASP A 556 29.04 21.24 7.93
C ASP A 556 28.30 22.57 7.66
N GLU A 557 29.03 23.60 7.23
CA GLU A 557 28.47 24.92 6.92
C GLU A 557 27.48 24.89 5.73
N ALA A 558 27.60 23.90 4.84
CA ALA A 558 26.67 23.65 3.74
C ALA A 558 25.49 22.76 4.17
N GLY A 559 25.43 22.35 5.43
CA GLY A 559 24.42 21.43 5.93
C GLY A 559 24.58 20.00 5.40
N GLU A 560 25.75 19.60 4.91
CA GLU A 560 26.06 18.20 4.58
C GLU A 560 26.42 17.42 5.84
N VAL A 561 25.95 16.17 5.95
CA VAL A 561 26.36 15.28 7.02
C VAL A 561 27.79 14.78 6.75
N ASP A 562 28.64 14.76 7.78
CA ASP A 562 29.99 14.19 7.71
C ASP A 562 29.96 12.80 7.04
N PRO A 563 30.67 12.60 5.91
CA PRO A 563 30.63 11.35 5.14
C PRO A 563 31.20 10.15 5.91
N TRP A 564 31.93 10.38 7.01
CA TRP A 564 32.39 9.34 7.93
C TRP A 564 31.35 8.95 8.99
N SER A 565 30.10 9.39 8.85
CA SER A 565 29.00 9.02 9.75
C SER A 565 28.34 7.71 9.34
N TYR A 566 27.64 7.05 10.27
CA TYR A 566 26.83 5.89 9.93
C TYR A 566 25.50 6.33 9.29
N PHE A 567 25.28 5.89 8.05
CA PHE A 567 24.04 6.09 7.31
C PHE A 567 23.24 4.78 7.20
N LEU A 568 21.95 4.87 7.51
CA LEU A 568 20.96 3.81 7.36
C LEU A 568 20.22 4.01 6.03
N ASN A 569 20.94 3.76 4.94
CA ASN A 569 20.50 3.99 3.57
C ASN A 569 21.01 2.87 2.62
N SER A 570 20.69 2.99 1.33
CA SER A 570 21.31 2.20 0.27
C SER A 570 22.27 3.08 -0.51
N TYR A 571 23.53 2.67 -0.65
CA TYR A 571 24.52 3.44 -1.42
C TYR A 571 24.61 2.89 -2.84
N VAL A 572 23.92 3.53 -3.79
CA VAL A 572 23.74 3.01 -5.14
C VAL A 572 24.77 3.59 -6.12
N LEU A 573 25.31 2.71 -6.96
CA LEU A 573 26.30 3.00 -7.98
C LEU A 573 25.74 2.79 -9.39
N ASP A 574 26.32 3.50 -10.35
CA ASP A 574 26.24 3.17 -11.77
C ASP A 574 27.24 2.06 -12.18
N ARG A 575 27.20 1.65 -13.45
CA ARG A 575 28.11 0.63 -14.00
C ARG A 575 29.59 1.03 -13.96
N ASP A 576 29.85 2.33 -13.94
CA ASP A 576 31.20 2.87 -13.89
C ASP A 576 31.71 3.09 -12.45
N GLY A 577 30.91 2.72 -11.45
CA GLY A 577 31.26 2.88 -10.05
C GLY A 577 31.13 4.32 -9.55
N ASN A 578 30.40 5.19 -10.23
CA ASN A 578 30.02 6.50 -9.69
C ASN A 578 28.76 6.36 -8.84
N ARG A 579 28.62 7.21 -7.82
CA ARG A 579 27.39 7.25 -7.01
C ARG A 579 26.25 7.81 -7.85
N ILE A 580 25.06 7.24 -7.72
CA ILE A 580 23.83 7.84 -8.24
C ILE A 580 23.49 9.09 -7.40
N GLU A 581 23.61 10.27 -8.00
CA GLU A 581 23.38 11.56 -7.33
C GLU A 581 22.19 12.34 -7.88
N ARG A 582 21.73 12.01 -9.09
CA ARG A 582 20.64 12.72 -9.79
C ARG A 582 19.31 11.98 -9.71
N ARG A 583 19.31 10.80 -9.08
CA ARG A 583 18.21 9.83 -9.11
C ARG A 583 17.79 9.46 -10.55
N ASN A 584 18.79 9.40 -11.42
CA ASN A 584 18.75 8.94 -12.80
C ASN A 584 18.57 7.42 -12.83
N ALA A 585 17.32 6.96 -12.90
CA ALA A 585 16.97 5.53 -12.84
C ALA A 585 17.60 4.72 -13.97
N GLN A 586 17.86 5.33 -15.11
CA GLN A 586 18.50 4.69 -16.27
C GLN A 586 19.92 4.21 -16.03
N ASP A 587 20.62 4.78 -15.03
CA ASP A 587 22.02 4.47 -14.74
C ASP A 587 22.21 3.63 -13.47
N VAL A 588 21.13 3.43 -12.69
CA VAL A 588 21.16 2.60 -11.47
C VAL A 588 21.61 1.18 -11.83
N PHE A 589 22.66 0.71 -11.15
CA PHE A 589 23.27 -0.59 -11.41
C PHE A 589 23.29 -1.51 -10.19
N VAL A 590 23.95 -1.09 -9.10
CA VAL A 590 24.13 -1.94 -7.91
C VAL A 590 24.29 -1.11 -6.63
N ALA A 591 23.87 -1.66 -5.48
CA ALA A 591 24.19 -1.10 -4.19
C ALA A 591 25.61 -1.52 -3.75
N LEU A 592 26.47 -0.56 -3.42
CA LEU A 592 27.75 -0.79 -2.74
C LEU A 592 27.53 -1.45 -1.38
N TYR A 593 26.58 -0.90 -0.62
CA TYR A 593 26.07 -1.47 0.62
C TYR A 593 24.58 -1.15 0.75
N ASP A 594 23.89 -1.96 1.56
CA ASP A 594 22.50 -1.75 1.93
C ASP A 594 22.35 -1.89 3.46
N HIS A 595 22.27 -0.74 4.15
CA HIS A 595 22.09 -0.67 5.60
C HIS A 595 20.62 -0.58 6.00
N GLN A 596 19.69 -0.77 5.05
CA GLN A 596 18.28 -0.86 5.39
C GLN A 596 18.03 -1.97 6.42
N ILE A 597 17.09 -1.72 7.31
CA ILE A 597 16.71 -2.66 8.37
C ILE A 597 15.36 -3.30 8.01
N PRO A 598 15.27 -4.64 7.88
CA PRO A 598 14.01 -5.34 7.63
C PRO A 598 12.99 -5.16 8.77
N PRO A 599 11.70 -5.47 8.50
CA PRO A 599 10.64 -5.47 9.50
C PRO A 599 10.98 -6.29 10.74
N GLY A 600 10.94 -5.64 11.91
CA GLY A 600 11.16 -6.30 13.20
C GLY A 600 12.60 -6.73 13.47
N ALA A 601 13.54 -6.30 12.62
CA ALA A 601 14.97 -6.54 12.78
C ALA A 601 15.70 -5.30 13.34
N ALA A 602 16.96 -5.48 13.71
CA ALA A 602 17.85 -4.44 14.23
C ALA A 602 19.19 -4.41 13.46
N SER A 603 19.94 -3.30 13.61
CA SER A 603 21.36 -3.19 13.26
C SER A 603 22.17 -2.78 14.48
N VAL A 604 23.44 -3.20 14.54
CA VAL A 604 24.39 -2.78 15.57
C VAL A 604 25.40 -1.82 14.94
N VAL A 605 25.77 -0.77 15.68
CA VAL A 605 26.76 0.20 15.25
C VAL A 605 27.74 0.46 16.40
N HIS A 606 29.03 0.41 16.09
CA HIS A 606 30.11 0.56 17.06
C HIS A 606 30.72 1.96 16.96
N PHE A 607 30.60 2.77 18.01
CA PHE A 607 31.22 4.09 18.07
C PHE A 607 32.36 4.12 19.07
N ALA A 608 33.55 4.49 18.62
CA ALA A 608 34.72 4.55 19.48
C ALA A 608 34.96 5.94 20.06
N PHE A 609 35.28 5.98 21.35
CA PHE A 609 35.80 7.18 22.00
C PHE A 609 36.84 6.82 23.07
N GLN A 610 37.80 7.71 23.26
CA GLN A 610 38.77 7.68 24.35
C GLN A 610 38.39 8.69 25.41
N VAL A 611 38.36 8.25 26.67
CA VAL A 611 38.15 9.15 27.81
C VAL A 611 39.42 9.96 28.00
N PRO A 612 39.40 11.30 27.93
CA PRO A 612 40.62 12.08 28.12
C PRO A 612 41.20 11.89 29.54
N ARG A 613 42.52 11.90 29.67
CA ARG A 613 43.22 11.57 30.93
C ARG A 613 42.96 12.56 32.07
N GLU A 614 42.55 13.77 31.72
CA GLU A 614 42.26 14.87 32.62
C GLU A 614 40.81 14.88 33.13
N ILE A 615 39.89 14.16 32.46
CA ILE A 615 38.49 14.10 32.87
C ILE A 615 38.36 13.30 34.16
N ARG A 616 37.63 13.88 35.11
CA ARG A 616 37.29 13.25 36.40
C ARG A 616 35.78 13.28 36.66
N GLY A 617 35.03 14.16 36.03
CA GLY A 617 33.57 14.19 36.17
C GLY A 617 32.86 13.26 35.19
N ALA A 618 31.53 13.27 35.24
CA ALA A 618 30.69 12.31 34.52
C ALA A 618 30.77 12.50 32.99
N VAL A 619 30.67 11.38 32.27
CA VAL A 619 30.62 11.35 30.81
C VAL A 619 29.20 11.01 30.37
N SER A 620 28.57 11.84 29.54
CA SER A 620 27.25 11.54 28.97
C SER A 620 27.33 11.32 27.46
N ALA A 621 26.81 10.18 27.00
CA ALA A 621 26.65 9.86 25.58
C ALA A 621 25.19 10.04 25.16
N GLU A 622 24.97 10.73 24.05
CA GLU A 622 23.68 10.97 23.41
C GLU A 622 23.72 10.42 21.99
N VAL A 623 22.74 9.60 21.62
CA VAL A 623 22.58 9.08 20.26
C VAL A 623 21.20 9.46 19.76
N SER A 624 21.13 10.03 18.56
CA SER A 624 19.88 10.37 17.89
C SER A 624 19.85 9.86 16.46
N LEU A 625 18.79 9.14 16.09
CA LEU A 625 18.51 8.76 14.71
C LEU A 625 17.79 9.92 14.02
N LYS A 626 18.48 10.58 13.08
CA LYS A 626 18.01 11.76 12.36
C LYS A 626 17.68 11.40 10.92
N TYR A 627 16.62 12.00 10.40
CA TYR A 627 16.12 11.81 9.04
C TYR A 627 15.98 13.15 8.31
N ARG A 628 16.44 13.18 7.06
CA ARG A 628 16.19 14.22 6.07
C ARG A 628 15.87 13.55 4.74
N LYS A 629 14.83 14.04 4.04
CA LYS A 629 14.30 13.36 2.85
C LYS A 629 15.27 13.31 1.68
N PHE A 630 16.07 14.35 1.48
CA PHE A 630 17.05 14.44 0.40
C PHE A 630 18.41 14.86 0.93
N ASP A 631 19.44 14.10 0.55
CA ASP A 631 20.83 14.48 0.78
C ASP A 631 21.21 15.76 0.02
N SER A 632 22.31 16.38 0.44
CA SER A 632 22.78 17.65 -0.11
C SER A 632 23.23 17.56 -1.58
N ARG A 633 23.71 16.39 -2.03
CA ARG A 633 24.18 16.18 -3.41
C ARG A 633 23.01 16.21 -4.38
N PHE A 634 21.95 15.47 -4.08
CA PHE A 634 20.74 15.49 -4.88
C PHE A 634 20.04 16.85 -4.82
N LEU A 635 19.94 17.46 -3.64
CA LEU A 635 19.27 18.75 -3.50
C LEU A 635 19.96 19.86 -4.31
N ARG A 636 21.29 19.89 -4.38
CA ARG A 636 22.04 20.81 -5.24
C ARG A 636 21.64 20.70 -6.70
N HIS A 637 21.46 19.47 -7.19
CA HIS A 637 20.99 19.23 -8.55
C HIS A 637 19.57 19.75 -8.78
N VAL A 638 18.64 19.46 -7.86
CA VAL A 638 17.26 19.95 -7.92
C VAL A 638 17.21 21.48 -7.93
N ARG A 639 18.06 22.15 -7.14
CA ARG A 639 18.20 23.61 -7.07
C ARG A 639 19.10 24.20 -8.15
N ARG A 640 19.60 23.40 -9.09
CA ARG A 640 20.53 23.82 -10.16
C ARG A 640 21.77 24.58 -9.65
N GLY A 641 22.19 24.32 -8.41
CA GLY A 641 23.33 24.96 -7.76
C GLY A 641 23.06 26.33 -7.13
N ASP A 642 21.82 26.84 -7.13
CA ASP A 642 21.48 28.18 -6.64
C ASP A 642 21.80 28.40 -5.15
N SER A 643 21.80 27.33 -4.36
CA SER A 643 22.27 27.35 -2.97
C SER A 643 23.07 26.09 -2.65
N PRO A 644 24.28 26.23 -2.08
CA PRO A 644 25.04 25.08 -1.60
C PRO A 644 24.47 24.52 -0.29
N TYR A 645 23.59 25.26 0.40
CA TYR A 645 23.07 24.91 1.72
C TYR A 645 21.83 24.01 1.65
N ASN A 646 21.85 22.92 2.40
CA ASN A 646 20.69 22.03 2.57
C ASN A 646 19.87 22.42 3.81
N ASP A 647 18.82 23.19 3.56
CA ASP A 647 17.86 23.72 4.53
C ASP A 647 16.63 22.81 4.77
N LEU A 648 16.60 21.60 4.19
CA LEU A 648 15.45 20.72 4.35
C LEU A 648 15.29 20.25 5.81
N PRO A 649 14.05 20.06 6.28
CA PRO A 649 13.79 19.76 7.68
C PRO A 649 14.40 18.43 8.12
N VAL A 650 15.17 18.48 9.21
CA VAL A 650 15.73 17.31 9.88
C VAL A 650 14.80 16.87 11.01
N THR A 651 14.34 15.62 10.96
CA THR A 651 13.46 15.03 11.97
C THR A 651 14.23 14.02 12.81
N THR A 652 14.19 14.16 14.13
CA THR A 652 14.67 13.11 15.04
C THR A 652 13.60 12.02 15.21
N LEU A 653 13.91 10.79 14.81
CA LEU A 653 12.99 9.65 14.88
C LEU A 653 12.98 8.98 16.25
N ALA A 654 14.18 8.86 16.85
CA ALA A 654 14.41 8.28 18.16
C ALA A 654 15.74 8.77 18.72
N SER A 655 15.84 8.81 20.04
CA SER A 655 17.07 9.18 20.76
C SER A 655 17.21 8.35 22.03
N ASP A 656 18.45 8.19 22.47
CA ASP A 656 18.77 7.62 23.78
C ASP A 656 19.97 8.36 24.39
N ARG A 657 20.05 8.38 25.71
CA ARG A 657 21.10 9.03 26.49
C ARG A 657 21.49 8.20 27.70
N VAL A 658 22.80 8.08 27.94
CA VAL A 658 23.36 7.48 29.15
C VAL A 658 24.43 8.38 29.76
N THR A 659 24.49 8.42 31.08
CA THR A 659 25.56 9.09 31.83
C THR A 659 26.35 8.06 32.62
N LEU A 660 27.68 8.12 32.55
CA LEU A 660 28.62 7.15 33.10
C LEU A 660 29.59 7.86 34.06
N GLY A 661 29.94 7.17 35.14
CA GLY A 661 30.91 7.67 36.11
C GLY A 661 32.33 7.49 35.60
N VAL A 662 33.26 8.31 36.08
CA VAL A 662 34.68 8.20 35.76
C VAL A 662 35.48 7.90 37.03
N ALA A 663 36.45 6.99 36.94
CA ALA A 663 37.28 6.59 38.06
C ALA A 663 38.06 7.79 38.62
N GLY A 664 38.03 7.94 39.95
CA GLY A 664 38.59 9.12 40.63
C GLY A 664 37.69 10.36 40.60
N GLY A 665 36.49 10.26 40.03
CA GLY A 665 35.41 11.25 40.15
C GLY A 665 34.68 11.16 41.49
N GLY A 666 34.41 12.29 42.11
CA GLY A 666 33.81 12.38 43.46
C GLY A 666 32.29 12.41 43.51
N GLY A 667 31.58 11.98 42.46
CA GLY A 667 30.12 12.06 42.37
C GLY A 667 29.47 10.71 42.08
N ASP A 668 28.50 10.31 42.90
CA ASP A 668 27.65 9.15 42.63
C ASP A 668 26.77 9.42 41.41
N ILE A 669 26.81 8.52 40.42
CA ILE A 669 25.91 8.57 39.26
C ILE A 669 24.56 7.99 39.66
N ALA A 670 23.51 8.79 39.49
CA ALA A 670 22.14 8.32 39.74
C ALA A 670 21.83 7.07 38.90
N ILE A 671 21.14 6.11 39.52
CA ILE A 671 20.62 4.93 38.82
C ILE A 671 19.72 5.41 37.69
N GLN A 672 20.02 4.96 36.48
CA GLN A 672 19.23 5.23 35.29
C GLN A 672 18.42 3.98 34.95
N GLN A 673 17.17 4.15 34.54
CA GLN A 673 16.31 3.04 34.12
C GLN A 673 16.15 3.05 32.60
N HIS A 674 15.81 1.91 32.03
CA HIS A 674 15.48 1.79 30.62
C HIS A 674 14.08 1.18 30.48
N ALA A 675 13.26 1.72 29.56
CA ALA A 675 11.86 1.34 29.42
C ALA A 675 11.64 -0.04 28.76
N VAL A 676 12.64 -0.53 28.02
CA VAL A 676 12.59 -1.83 27.33
C VAL A 676 13.21 -2.90 28.22
N ASP A 677 12.54 -4.05 28.29
CA ASP A 677 12.98 -5.19 29.08
C ASP A 677 14.38 -5.68 28.68
N PRO A 678 15.22 -6.13 29.63
CA PRO A 678 16.56 -6.61 29.34
C PRO A 678 16.63 -7.75 28.31
N TRP A 679 15.65 -8.66 28.30
CA TRP A 679 15.63 -9.78 27.35
C TRP A 679 15.47 -9.28 25.91
N GLU A 680 14.62 -8.27 25.69
CA GLU A 680 14.35 -7.72 24.36
C GLU A 680 15.59 -6.95 23.86
N ARG A 681 16.27 -6.21 24.74
CA ARG A 681 17.51 -5.50 24.40
C ARG A 681 18.63 -6.45 23.97
N TRP A 682 18.84 -7.54 24.71
CA TRP A 682 19.78 -8.60 24.32
C TRP A 682 19.39 -9.25 23.00
N ASN A 683 18.09 -9.49 22.80
CA ASN A 683 17.58 -10.08 21.59
C ASN A 683 17.81 -9.18 20.37
N ASP A 684 17.54 -7.88 20.48
CA ASP A 684 17.75 -6.91 19.40
C ASP A 684 19.24 -6.74 19.07
N TYR A 685 20.11 -6.70 20.08
CA TYR A 685 21.56 -6.70 19.88
C TYR A 685 22.03 -7.97 19.15
N GLY A 686 21.56 -9.15 19.58
CA GLY A 686 21.84 -10.42 18.91
C GLY A 686 21.30 -10.49 17.48
N ILE A 687 20.12 -9.90 17.21
CA ILE A 687 19.54 -9.85 15.86
C ILE A 687 20.42 -9.02 14.92
N GLY A 688 20.91 -7.86 15.36
CA GLY A 688 21.79 -7.04 14.53
C GLY A 688 23.10 -7.76 14.20
N LEU A 689 23.75 -8.34 15.21
CA LEU A 689 24.97 -9.16 15.02
C LEU A 689 24.73 -10.39 14.11
N LEU A 690 23.60 -11.07 14.24
CA LEU A 690 23.24 -12.19 13.37
C LEU A 690 23.05 -11.75 11.91
N ARG A 691 22.58 -10.51 11.67
CA ARG A 691 22.40 -9.96 10.32
C ARG A 691 23.72 -9.57 9.68
N GLU A 692 24.58 -8.90 10.42
CA GLU A 692 25.89 -8.43 9.96
C GLU A 692 26.87 -9.60 9.75
N GLY A 693 26.82 -10.60 10.65
CA GLY A 693 27.67 -11.78 10.60
C GLY A 693 27.51 -12.60 9.32
N LYS A 694 28.50 -12.55 8.43
CA LYS A 694 28.64 -13.38 7.21
C LYS A 694 29.78 -14.40 7.36
N ARG A 695 29.90 -15.33 6.40
CA ARG A 695 31.09 -16.20 6.29
C ARG A 695 32.34 -15.35 6.01
N GLY A 696 33.51 -15.78 6.49
CA GLY A 696 34.77 -15.04 6.34
C GLY A 696 35.07 -14.12 7.54
N SER A 697 35.59 -12.92 7.30
CA SER A 697 36.04 -11.98 8.35
C SER A 697 34.95 -11.52 9.33
N ALA A 698 33.67 -11.70 8.98
CA ALA A 698 32.50 -11.38 9.82
C ALA A 698 32.08 -12.52 10.76
N GLN A 699 32.81 -13.64 10.82
CA GLN A 699 32.47 -14.78 11.67
C GLN A 699 32.48 -14.42 13.18
N GLY A 700 33.25 -13.40 13.58
CA GLY A 700 33.31 -12.91 14.95
C GLY A 700 31.96 -12.41 15.48
N GLU A 701 31.14 -11.80 14.63
CA GLU A 701 29.81 -11.28 15.02
C GLU A 701 28.81 -12.41 15.26
N LEU A 702 28.91 -13.54 14.54
CA LEU A 702 28.06 -14.70 14.79
C LEU A 702 28.30 -15.31 16.16
N ARG A 703 29.56 -15.30 16.64
CA ARG A 703 29.88 -15.70 18.01
C ARG A 703 29.29 -14.74 19.04
N GLN A 704 29.38 -13.43 18.79
CA GLN A 704 28.76 -12.44 19.67
C GLN A 704 27.22 -12.55 19.68
N ALA A 705 26.62 -12.90 18.53
CA ALA A 705 25.19 -13.18 18.44
C ALA A 705 24.80 -14.42 19.26
N GLU A 706 25.62 -15.48 19.23
CA GLU A 706 25.46 -16.66 20.11
C GLU A 706 25.47 -16.25 21.58
N ASP A 707 26.48 -15.49 22.02
CA ASP A 707 26.58 -15.01 23.39
C ASP A 707 25.36 -14.15 23.79
N ALA A 708 24.91 -13.25 22.91
CA ALA A 708 23.74 -12.40 23.13
C ALA A 708 22.43 -13.20 23.20
N PHE A 709 22.25 -14.21 22.35
CA PHE A 709 21.06 -15.06 22.41
C PHE A 709 21.09 -16.02 23.59
N ALA A 710 22.26 -16.43 24.08
CA ALA A 710 22.37 -17.14 25.36
C ALA A 710 21.90 -16.26 26.53
N GLN A 711 22.23 -14.95 26.54
CA GLN A 711 21.65 -14.01 27.50
C GLN A 711 20.14 -13.91 27.36
N THR A 712 19.67 -13.84 26.12
CA THR A 712 18.24 -13.82 25.82
C THR A 712 17.56 -15.08 26.35
N GLU A 713 18.15 -16.27 26.18
CA GLU A 713 17.58 -17.55 26.63
C GLU A 713 17.46 -17.60 28.16
N ARG A 714 18.43 -17.04 28.89
CA ARG A 714 18.36 -16.95 30.35
C ARG A 714 17.19 -16.12 30.86
N LEU A 715 16.77 -15.11 30.10
CA LEU A 715 15.72 -14.17 30.49
C LEU A 715 14.37 -14.48 29.84
N ASN A 716 14.39 -15.04 28.64
CA ASN A 716 13.26 -15.47 27.82
C ASN A 716 13.66 -16.75 27.05
N PRO A 717 13.44 -17.93 27.65
CA PRO A 717 13.93 -19.20 27.12
C PRO A 717 13.49 -19.51 25.69
N ALA A 718 12.22 -19.23 25.35
CA ALA A 718 11.68 -19.50 24.03
C ALA A 718 12.36 -18.69 22.93
N HIS A 719 12.49 -17.37 23.12
CA HIS A 719 13.10 -16.49 22.12
C HIS A 719 14.61 -16.73 21.98
N GLY A 720 15.31 -16.87 23.11
CA GLY A 720 16.75 -17.09 23.09
C GLY A 720 17.14 -18.42 22.46
N ALA A 721 16.51 -19.52 22.86
CA ALA A 721 16.77 -20.83 22.28
C ALA A 721 16.45 -20.89 20.79
N LEU A 722 15.32 -20.27 20.36
CA LEU A 722 14.97 -20.21 18.95
C LEU A 722 16.00 -19.42 18.12
N ASN A 723 16.51 -18.30 18.64
CA ASN A 723 17.49 -17.50 17.93
C ASN A 723 18.90 -18.11 17.96
N LEU A 724 19.25 -18.86 19.00
CA LEU A 724 20.44 -19.72 18.99
C LEU A 724 20.36 -20.76 17.86
N ALA A 725 19.20 -21.40 17.65
CA ALA A 725 19.04 -22.32 16.53
C ALA A 725 19.31 -21.66 15.17
N ARG A 726 18.92 -20.39 14.99
CA ARG A 726 19.24 -19.61 13.78
C ARG A 726 20.74 -19.42 13.59
N VAL A 727 21.46 -19.07 14.67
CA VAL A 727 22.93 -18.92 14.64
C VAL A 727 23.57 -20.25 14.26
N TYR A 728 23.21 -21.33 14.96
CA TYR A 728 23.78 -22.66 14.78
C TYR A 728 23.55 -23.20 13.37
N LEU A 729 22.35 -23.04 12.80
CA LEU A 729 22.08 -23.36 11.40
C LEU A 729 22.95 -22.55 10.44
N LYS A 730 23.11 -21.24 10.68
CA LYS A 730 23.91 -20.36 9.81
C LYS A 730 25.40 -20.75 9.79
N VAL A 731 25.92 -21.28 10.90
CA VAL A 731 27.31 -21.76 11.01
C VAL A 731 27.49 -23.26 10.73
N GLY A 732 26.41 -24.01 10.53
CA GLY A 732 26.44 -25.45 10.23
C GLY A 732 26.57 -26.38 11.45
N ARG A 733 26.24 -25.90 12.66
CA ARG A 733 26.24 -26.66 13.92
C ARG A 733 24.88 -27.34 14.14
N LEU A 734 24.64 -28.44 13.42
CA LEU A 734 23.30 -29.04 13.31
C LEU A 734 22.79 -29.65 14.63
N ASP A 735 23.65 -30.32 15.39
CA ASP A 735 23.27 -30.96 16.66
C ASP A 735 22.85 -29.89 17.69
N GLU A 736 23.62 -28.80 17.80
CA GLU A 736 23.27 -27.69 18.68
C GLU A 736 22.03 -26.94 18.21
N ALA A 737 21.80 -26.84 16.89
CA ALA A 737 20.56 -26.29 16.36
C ALA A 737 19.34 -27.14 16.76
N ALA A 738 19.42 -28.46 16.61
CA ALA A 738 18.36 -29.38 17.00
C ALA A 738 18.07 -29.30 18.52
N ASP A 739 19.12 -29.26 19.33
CA ASP A 739 19.00 -29.11 20.78
C ASP A 739 18.39 -27.77 21.19
N ALA A 740 18.76 -26.68 20.51
CA ALA A 740 18.18 -25.36 20.74
C ALA A 740 16.70 -25.30 20.35
N LEU A 741 16.30 -25.93 19.24
CA LEU A 741 14.89 -26.05 18.84
C LEU A 741 14.07 -26.85 19.86
N ARG A 742 14.63 -27.93 20.42
CA ARG A 742 13.98 -28.70 21.49
C ARG A 742 13.74 -27.83 22.73
N ARG A 743 14.76 -27.09 23.19
CA ARG A 743 14.61 -26.17 24.34
C ARG A 743 13.60 -25.06 24.07
N ALA A 744 13.57 -24.52 22.85
CA ALA A 744 12.58 -23.52 22.44
C ALA A 744 11.14 -24.06 22.44
N ALA A 745 10.96 -25.34 22.11
CA ALA A 745 9.67 -26.02 22.15
C ALA A 745 9.20 -26.38 23.58
N GLU A 746 10.14 -26.69 24.48
CA GLU A 746 9.88 -27.05 25.89
C GLU A 746 9.74 -25.83 26.81
N ALA A 747 10.08 -24.62 26.32
CA ALA A 747 9.94 -23.37 27.06
C ALA A 747 8.47 -23.06 27.44
N ASN A 748 8.28 -22.21 28.45
CA ASN A 748 6.95 -21.77 28.89
C ASN A 748 6.86 -20.23 28.94
N PRO A 749 6.06 -19.58 28.06
CA PRO A 749 5.36 -20.18 26.93
C PRO A 749 6.34 -20.70 25.86
N PRO A 750 5.94 -21.68 25.03
CA PRO A 750 6.80 -22.21 23.98
C PRO A 750 6.98 -21.21 22.84
N ALA A 751 8.06 -21.35 22.07
CA ALA A 751 8.26 -20.59 20.85
C ALA A 751 7.14 -20.89 19.81
N PRO A 752 6.88 -19.98 18.84
CA PRO A 752 5.83 -20.18 17.86
C PRO A 752 6.00 -21.50 17.08
N PRO A 753 4.98 -22.38 17.05
CA PRO A 753 5.12 -23.74 16.52
C PRO A 753 5.44 -23.78 15.03
N TRP A 754 4.99 -22.79 14.25
CA TRP A 754 5.33 -22.69 12.83
C TRP A 754 6.79 -22.29 12.59
N THR A 755 7.37 -21.46 13.45
CA THR A 755 8.79 -21.09 13.34
C THR A 755 9.69 -22.23 13.79
N LEU A 756 9.29 -22.96 14.83
CA LEU A 756 9.93 -24.23 15.19
C LEU A 756 9.88 -25.22 14.03
N ALA A 757 8.70 -25.44 13.44
CA ALA A 757 8.53 -26.33 12.30
C ALA A 757 9.44 -25.95 11.12
N TRP A 758 9.54 -24.66 10.78
CA TRP A 758 10.43 -24.19 9.70
C TRP A 758 11.88 -24.59 9.94
N TYR A 759 12.43 -24.26 11.11
CA TYR A 759 13.83 -24.58 11.41
C TYR A 759 14.06 -26.07 11.63
N THR A 760 13.11 -26.81 12.19
CA THR A 760 13.16 -28.28 12.26
C THR A 760 13.23 -28.90 10.86
N ALA A 761 12.44 -28.40 9.91
CA ALA A 761 12.47 -28.90 8.53
C ALA A 761 13.83 -28.64 7.86
N LEU A 762 14.46 -27.48 8.11
CA LEU A 762 15.80 -27.19 7.63
C LEU A 762 16.85 -28.14 8.25
N VAL A 763 16.77 -28.39 9.57
CA VAL A 763 17.66 -29.35 10.24
C VAL A 763 17.46 -30.78 9.69
N ASP A 764 16.22 -31.23 9.56
CA ASP A 764 15.90 -32.56 9.02
C ASP A 764 16.38 -32.71 7.56
N SER A 765 16.27 -31.65 6.76
CA SER A 765 16.80 -31.57 5.40
C SER A 765 18.31 -31.81 5.37
N GLU A 766 19.07 -31.11 6.22
CA GLU A 766 20.53 -31.24 6.31
C GLU A 766 20.98 -32.62 6.82
N TYR A 767 20.20 -33.28 7.70
CA TYR A 767 20.44 -34.67 8.09
C TYR A 767 20.03 -35.70 7.01
N GLY A 768 19.42 -35.26 5.91
CA GLY A 768 18.93 -36.11 4.83
C GLY A 768 17.60 -36.82 5.14
N HIS A 769 16.88 -36.41 6.18
CA HIS A 769 15.54 -36.88 6.53
C HIS A 769 14.47 -36.20 5.66
N LEU A 770 14.59 -36.36 4.34
CA LEU A 770 13.81 -35.62 3.35
C LEU A 770 12.30 -35.78 3.54
N GLU A 771 11.82 -36.99 3.87
CA GLU A 771 10.40 -37.26 4.11
C GLU A 771 9.81 -36.38 5.21
N ARG A 772 10.50 -36.29 6.35
CA ARG A 772 10.05 -35.51 7.52
C ARG A 772 10.10 -34.01 7.24
N ALA A 773 11.16 -33.56 6.57
CA ALA A 773 11.28 -32.17 6.14
C ALA A 773 10.17 -31.77 5.18
N ILE A 774 9.88 -32.60 4.16
CA ILE A 774 8.80 -32.36 3.19
C ILE A 774 7.44 -32.30 3.89
N GLU A 775 7.11 -33.26 4.76
CA GLU A 775 5.83 -33.27 5.48
C GLU A 775 5.65 -32.02 6.36
N THR A 776 6.73 -31.60 7.03
CA THR A 776 6.75 -30.39 7.85
C THR A 776 6.55 -29.13 7.01
N LEU A 777 7.23 -29.02 5.87
CA LEU A 777 7.07 -27.89 4.94
C LEU A 777 5.69 -27.84 4.31
N GLU A 778 5.07 -28.99 4.01
CA GLU A 778 3.67 -29.04 3.53
C GLU A 778 2.70 -28.57 4.61
N ALA A 779 2.92 -28.97 5.86
CA ALA A 779 2.12 -28.47 6.98
C ALA A 779 2.24 -26.94 7.15
N ILE A 780 3.43 -26.37 6.86
CA ILE A 780 3.64 -24.92 6.83
C ILE A 780 2.94 -24.29 5.63
N ALA A 781 3.17 -24.79 4.42
CA ALA A 781 2.58 -24.23 3.18
C ALA A 781 1.05 -24.28 3.18
N GLU A 782 0.43 -25.20 3.93
CA GLU A 782 -1.03 -25.28 4.13
C GLU A 782 -1.50 -24.57 5.41
N THR A 783 -0.61 -23.89 6.12
CA THR A 783 -0.88 -23.18 7.37
C THR A 783 -1.64 -24.07 8.37
N ARG A 784 -1.16 -25.29 8.62
CA ARG A 784 -1.77 -26.28 9.54
C ARG A 784 -1.56 -25.93 11.03
N PHE A 785 -1.63 -24.65 11.37
CA PHE A 785 -1.49 -24.12 12.73
C PHE A 785 -2.73 -23.30 13.10
N GLU A 786 -3.54 -23.78 14.03
CA GLU A 786 -4.76 -23.08 14.45
C GLU A 786 -4.47 -21.66 14.96
N ALA A 787 -3.45 -21.53 15.83
CA ALA A 787 -3.05 -20.23 16.38
C ALA A 787 -2.56 -19.24 15.31
N ALA A 788 -1.98 -19.72 14.20
CA ALA A 788 -1.58 -18.87 13.08
C ALA A 788 -2.82 -18.36 12.32
N ARG A 789 -3.75 -19.28 11.98
CA ARG A 789 -4.99 -18.92 11.28
C ARG A 789 -5.87 -17.99 12.11
N ALA A 790 -5.93 -18.17 13.43
CA ALA A 790 -6.65 -17.29 14.35
C ALA A 790 -6.12 -15.84 14.34
N ARG A 791 -4.83 -15.67 14.01
CA ARG A 791 -4.18 -14.36 13.88
C ARG A 791 -4.21 -13.82 12.44
N GLY A 792 -4.81 -14.56 11.51
CA GLY A 792 -4.87 -14.21 10.09
C GLY A 792 -3.57 -14.44 9.33
N PHE A 793 -2.65 -15.27 9.85
CA PHE A 793 -1.42 -15.64 9.15
C PHE A 793 -1.73 -16.65 8.04
N ASP A 794 -0.96 -16.56 6.95
CA ASP A 794 -1.07 -17.43 5.78
C ASP A 794 0.33 -17.71 5.21
N PHE A 795 0.91 -18.83 5.62
CA PHE A 795 2.25 -19.24 5.20
C PHE A 795 2.25 -19.90 3.81
N SER A 796 1.09 -20.08 3.17
CA SER A 796 1.03 -20.49 1.76
C SER A 796 1.66 -19.45 0.83
N GLN A 797 1.86 -18.23 1.34
CA GLN A 797 2.43 -17.09 0.64
C GLN A 797 3.94 -16.91 0.88
N ASP A 798 4.59 -17.72 1.75
CA ASP A 798 6.04 -17.63 2.00
C ASP A 798 6.80 -18.31 0.85
N THR A 799 7.40 -17.51 -0.05
CA THR A 799 8.06 -18.07 -1.24
C THR A 799 9.24 -18.95 -0.88
N ARG A 800 9.87 -18.75 0.29
CA ARG A 800 11.02 -19.55 0.72
C ARG A 800 10.60 -20.95 1.13
N VAL A 801 9.45 -21.08 1.80
CA VAL A 801 8.85 -22.38 2.15
C VAL A 801 8.53 -23.15 0.87
N LEU A 802 7.88 -22.49 -0.09
CA LEU A 802 7.51 -23.11 -1.37
C LEU A 802 8.75 -23.53 -2.19
N ASN A 803 9.79 -22.70 -2.19
CA ASN A 803 11.03 -23.00 -2.90
C ASN A 803 11.72 -24.22 -2.30
N GLU A 804 11.89 -24.23 -0.97
CA GLU A 804 12.53 -25.32 -0.25
C GLU A 804 11.74 -26.62 -0.41
N LEU A 805 10.41 -26.57 -0.32
CA LEU A 805 9.54 -27.72 -0.56
C LEU A 805 9.72 -28.29 -1.98
N GLY A 806 9.73 -27.44 -3.00
CA GLY A 806 10.00 -27.83 -4.38
C GLY A 806 11.39 -28.45 -4.56
N ARG A 807 12.41 -27.86 -3.93
CA ARG A 807 13.80 -28.35 -3.94
C ARG A 807 13.90 -29.74 -3.31
N LEU A 808 13.30 -29.96 -2.13
CA LEU A 808 13.35 -31.24 -1.42
C LEU A 808 12.56 -32.34 -2.11
N LEU A 809 11.39 -32.03 -2.68
CA LEU A 809 10.64 -32.98 -3.50
C LEU A 809 11.46 -33.42 -4.72
N TYR A 810 12.13 -32.48 -5.40
CA TYR A 810 13.03 -32.79 -6.49
C TYR A 810 14.21 -33.64 -6.01
N GLU A 811 14.84 -33.31 -4.88
CA GLU A 811 15.96 -34.09 -4.34
C GLU A 811 15.54 -35.53 -4.01
N ARG A 812 14.40 -35.70 -3.34
CA ARG A 812 13.82 -37.01 -3.02
C ARG A 812 13.52 -37.81 -4.29
N SER A 813 12.99 -37.17 -5.34
CA SER A 813 12.71 -37.85 -6.61
C SER A 813 13.94 -38.50 -7.25
N ARG A 814 15.14 -37.99 -6.97
CA ARG A 814 16.40 -38.57 -7.47
C ARG A 814 16.78 -39.88 -6.80
N ARG A 815 16.16 -40.21 -5.65
CA ARG A 815 16.38 -41.46 -4.91
C ARG A 815 15.35 -42.54 -5.28
N GLU A 816 14.36 -42.20 -6.10
CA GLU A 816 13.19 -43.04 -6.43
C GLU A 816 13.18 -43.44 -7.93
N GLN A 817 12.37 -44.43 -8.29
CA GLN A 817 12.16 -44.88 -9.68
C GLN A 817 10.68 -45.03 -10.03
N GLY A 818 10.36 -45.03 -11.33
CA GLY A 818 9.00 -45.26 -11.85
C GLY A 818 7.98 -44.20 -11.40
N VAL A 819 6.74 -44.63 -11.13
CA VAL A 819 5.59 -43.76 -10.79
C VAL A 819 5.84 -42.94 -9.52
N SER A 820 6.58 -43.49 -8.54
CA SER A 820 6.97 -42.78 -7.31
C SER A 820 7.80 -41.53 -7.62
N ARG A 821 8.76 -41.65 -8.53
CA ARG A 821 9.60 -40.53 -8.99
C ARG A 821 8.78 -39.46 -9.72
N GLU A 822 7.90 -39.88 -10.62
CA GLU A 822 7.08 -38.96 -11.41
C GLU A 822 6.13 -38.15 -10.52
N GLY A 823 5.42 -38.79 -9.58
CA GLY A 823 4.52 -38.10 -8.65
C GLY A 823 5.23 -37.08 -7.74
N LEU A 824 6.49 -37.32 -7.35
CA LEU A 824 7.31 -36.34 -6.61
C LEU A 824 7.68 -35.13 -7.48
N LEU A 825 8.02 -35.36 -8.75
CA LEU A 825 8.35 -34.29 -9.69
C LEU A 825 7.12 -33.42 -10.01
N GLU A 826 5.95 -34.03 -10.18
CA GLU A 826 4.69 -33.30 -10.39
C GLU A 826 4.33 -32.43 -9.17
N ARG A 827 4.49 -32.96 -7.95
CA ARG A 827 4.32 -32.17 -6.71
C ARG A 827 5.34 -31.04 -6.62
N ALA A 828 6.61 -31.28 -6.98
CA ALA A 828 7.62 -30.23 -7.02
C ALA A 828 7.23 -29.11 -7.99
N ALA A 829 6.77 -29.46 -9.20
CA ALA A 829 6.28 -28.52 -10.19
C ALA A 829 5.05 -27.74 -9.69
N LEU A 830 4.13 -28.38 -8.97
CA LEU A 830 2.96 -27.71 -8.40
C LEU A 830 3.36 -26.61 -7.41
N TRP A 831 4.24 -26.92 -6.45
CA TRP A 831 4.66 -25.96 -5.43
C TRP A 831 5.53 -24.83 -6.00
N LEU A 832 6.46 -25.16 -6.90
CA LEU A 832 7.25 -24.15 -7.62
C LEU A 832 6.37 -23.29 -8.54
N GLY A 833 5.29 -23.83 -9.09
CA GLY A 833 4.29 -23.08 -9.84
C GLY A 833 3.61 -22.02 -8.97
N ARG A 834 3.15 -22.41 -7.77
CA ARG A 834 2.59 -21.46 -6.79
C ARG A 834 3.58 -20.39 -6.36
N LEU A 835 4.84 -20.75 -6.16
CA LEU A 835 5.90 -19.77 -5.88
C LEU A 835 5.98 -18.73 -7.00
N LEU A 836 6.03 -19.17 -8.26
CA LEU A 836 6.16 -18.28 -9.42
C LEU A 836 4.88 -17.51 -9.76
N GLU A 837 3.72 -17.91 -9.22
CA GLU A 837 2.50 -17.09 -9.23
C GLU A 837 2.60 -15.92 -8.24
N ILE A 838 3.22 -16.13 -7.08
CA ILE A 838 3.42 -15.11 -6.04
C ILE A 838 4.55 -14.15 -6.45
N ASP A 839 5.70 -14.70 -6.86
CA ASP A 839 6.85 -13.94 -7.36
C ASP A 839 7.37 -14.52 -8.70
N PRO A 840 6.85 -14.01 -9.84
CA PRO A 840 7.29 -14.40 -11.18
C PRO A 840 8.73 -13.99 -11.54
N GLU A 841 9.45 -13.37 -10.61
CA GLU A 841 10.82 -12.87 -10.76
C GLU A 841 11.80 -13.62 -9.84
N ASP A 842 11.36 -14.70 -9.17
CA ASP A 842 12.18 -15.49 -8.25
C ASP A 842 13.23 -16.35 -8.98
N ILE A 843 14.50 -16.02 -8.75
CA ILE A 843 15.66 -16.61 -9.45
C ILE A 843 15.81 -18.11 -9.16
N GLU A 844 15.63 -18.51 -7.90
CA GLU A 844 15.82 -19.89 -7.44
C GLU A 844 14.65 -20.79 -7.84
N GLY A 845 13.44 -20.26 -7.81
CA GLY A 845 12.23 -20.93 -8.27
C GLY A 845 12.30 -21.25 -9.76
N HIS A 846 12.78 -20.31 -10.59
CA HIS A 846 13.03 -20.56 -12.01
C HIS A 846 14.08 -21.65 -12.23
N TYR A 847 15.22 -21.61 -11.52
CA TYR A 847 16.25 -22.65 -11.64
C TYR A 847 15.74 -24.03 -11.21
N SER A 848 15.06 -24.10 -10.07
CA SER A 848 14.47 -25.35 -9.55
C SER A 848 13.42 -25.91 -10.49
N MET A 849 12.53 -25.06 -11.02
CA MET A 849 11.51 -25.46 -11.99
C MET A 849 12.16 -25.99 -13.27
N ALA A 850 13.21 -25.36 -13.77
CA ALA A 850 13.92 -25.84 -14.96
C ALA A 850 14.43 -27.27 -14.79
N ARG A 851 14.99 -27.59 -13.61
CA ARG A 851 15.48 -28.95 -13.29
C ARG A 851 14.34 -29.97 -13.18
N VAL A 852 13.23 -29.60 -12.54
CA VAL A 852 12.04 -30.44 -12.43
C VAL A 852 11.47 -30.75 -13.82
N GLN A 853 11.27 -29.72 -14.66
CA GLN A 853 10.75 -29.88 -16.02
C GLN A 853 11.68 -30.70 -16.91
N ALA A 854 13.00 -30.55 -16.76
CA ALA A 854 13.97 -31.40 -17.45
C ALA A 854 13.81 -32.88 -17.05
N SER A 855 13.66 -33.15 -15.74
CA SER A 855 13.46 -34.50 -15.21
C SER A 855 12.13 -35.14 -15.61
N LEU A 856 11.10 -34.33 -15.91
CA LEU A 856 9.80 -34.73 -16.46
C LEU A 856 9.81 -34.89 -17.99
N GLY A 857 10.90 -34.56 -18.67
CA GLY A 857 11.00 -34.62 -20.14
C GLY A 857 10.46 -33.39 -20.88
N ASN A 858 10.01 -32.36 -20.16
CA ASN A 858 9.46 -31.11 -20.71
C ASN A 858 10.56 -30.12 -21.11
N ARG A 859 11.36 -30.47 -22.12
CA ARG A 859 12.56 -29.71 -22.53
C ARG A 859 12.29 -28.23 -22.83
N GLN A 860 11.19 -27.90 -23.52
CA GLN A 860 10.87 -26.52 -23.87
C GLN A 860 10.58 -25.66 -22.62
N LEU A 861 9.80 -26.19 -21.67
CA LEU A 861 9.53 -25.50 -20.42
C LEU A 861 10.82 -25.32 -19.60
N SER A 862 11.65 -26.36 -19.53
CA SER A 862 12.95 -26.27 -18.86
C SER A 862 13.82 -25.13 -19.41
N LEU A 863 13.97 -25.04 -20.74
CA LEU A 863 14.73 -23.98 -21.40
C LEU A 863 14.15 -22.59 -21.12
N ARG A 864 12.81 -22.46 -21.15
CA ARG A 864 12.14 -21.19 -20.80
C ARG A 864 12.45 -20.75 -19.37
N HIS A 865 12.44 -21.67 -18.41
CA HIS A 865 12.78 -21.34 -17.02
C HIS A 865 14.28 -21.01 -16.85
N LEU A 866 15.17 -21.64 -17.61
CA LEU A 866 16.61 -21.27 -17.63
C LEU A 866 16.83 -19.87 -18.20
N GLU A 867 16.10 -19.49 -19.26
CA GLU A 867 16.14 -18.14 -19.82
C GLU A 867 15.65 -17.09 -18.81
N LEU A 868 14.57 -17.38 -18.08
CA LEU A 868 14.06 -16.49 -17.03
C LEU A 868 15.02 -16.41 -15.83
N HIS A 869 15.63 -17.53 -15.43
CA HIS A 869 16.69 -17.53 -14.42
C HIS A 869 17.86 -16.63 -14.85
N ASP A 870 18.35 -16.78 -16.08
CA ASP A 870 19.46 -15.95 -16.57
C ASP A 870 19.07 -14.47 -16.71
N ARG A 871 17.81 -14.17 -17.08
CA ARG A 871 17.28 -12.80 -17.13
C ARG A 871 17.37 -12.11 -15.76
N TYR A 872 16.91 -12.77 -14.69
CA TYR A 872 16.80 -12.17 -13.36
C TYR A 872 18.07 -12.25 -12.50
N ARG A 873 18.97 -13.21 -12.78
CA ARG A 873 20.24 -13.36 -12.06
C ARG A 873 21.12 -12.09 -12.17
N PRO A 874 21.83 -11.64 -11.13
CA PRO A 874 22.76 -10.52 -11.24
C PRO A 874 23.99 -10.86 -12.11
N ASP A 875 24.72 -9.82 -12.54
CA ASP A 875 26.06 -9.97 -13.14
C ASP A 875 27.13 -9.70 -12.07
N ASP A 876 27.55 -10.76 -11.38
CA ASP A 876 28.47 -10.65 -10.24
C ASP A 876 29.83 -10.07 -10.64
N GLN A 877 30.31 -10.35 -11.86
CA GLN A 877 31.61 -9.86 -12.33
C GLN A 877 31.57 -8.35 -12.59
N ALA A 878 30.54 -7.86 -13.27
CA ALA A 878 30.37 -6.42 -13.50
C ALA A 878 30.15 -5.66 -12.19
N ILE A 879 29.40 -6.25 -11.25
CA ILE A 879 29.19 -5.70 -9.90
C ILE A 879 30.53 -5.56 -9.16
N GLU A 880 31.35 -6.61 -9.14
CA GLU A 880 32.65 -6.59 -8.44
C GLU A 880 33.57 -5.50 -8.99
N GLN A 881 33.57 -5.28 -10.31
CA GLN A 881 34.36 -4.23 -10.95
C GLN A 881 33.92 -2.82 -10.54
N ALA A 882 32.62 -2.53 -10.60
CA ALA A 882 32.06 -1.23 -10.23
C ALA A 882 32.32 -0.92 -8.74
N VAL A 883 32.05 -1.91 -7.86
CA VAL A 883 32.28 -1.82 -6.42
C VAL A 883 33.77 -1.60 -6.11
N SER A 884 34.66 -2.41 -6.69
CA SER A 884 36.11 -2.29 -6.47
C SER A 884 36.66 -0.94 -6.93
N ARG A 885 36.14 -0.40 -8.04
CA ARG A 885 36.52 0.92 -8.52
C ARG A 885 36.07 2.02 -7.56
N HIS A 886 34.81 2.01 -7.12
CA HIS A 886 34.29 3.01 -6.19
C HIS A 886 35.04 2.99 -4.85
N ARG A 887 35.24 1.80 -4.28
CA ARG A 887 35.93 1.62 -2.99
C ARG A 887 37.35 2.20 -3.00
N ARG A 888 38.06 2.14 -4.12
CA ARG A 888 39.40 2.76 -4.25
C ARG A 888 39.36 4.29 -4.27
N MET A 889 38.29 4.89 -4.80
CA MET A 889 38.18 6.34 -4.99
C MET A 889 37.52 7.04 -3.81
N ASN A 890 36.75 6.32 -2.99
CA ASN A 890 35.95 6.89 -1.91
C ASN A 890 36.22 6.18 -0.57
N PRO A 891 37.21 6.66 0.22
CA PRO A 891 37.56 6.04 1.49
C PRO A 891 36.42 5.97 2.52
N PRO A 892 35.59 7.02 2.73
CA PRO A 892 34.43 6.93 3.63
C PRO A 892 33.43 5.85 3.21
N ALA A 893 33.08 5.78 1.91
CA ALA A 893 32.16 4.76 1.41
C ALA A 893 32.76 3.35 1.46
N ASN A 894 34.07 3.21 1.24
CA ASN A 894 34.78 1.95 1.44
C ASN A 894 34.70 1.49 2.90
N HIS A 895 34.94 2.39 3.85
CA HIS A 895 34.87 2.11 5.28
C HIS A 895 33.45 1.68 5.69
N ALA A 896 32.42 2.40 5.24
CA ALA A 896 31.03 2.05 5.52
C ALA A 896 30.60 0.70 4.89
N ALA A 897 31.26 0.24 3.83
CA ALA A 897 30.99 -1.04 3.17
C ALA A 897 31.77 -2.24 3.77
N GLU A 898 32.62 -2.00 4.78
CA GLU A 898 33.34 -3.07 5.46
C GLU A 898 32.39 -3.96 6.27
N ALA A 899 32.83 -5.19 6.52
CA ALA A 899 32.02 -6.17 7.22
C ALA A 899 31.78 -5.80 8.70
N VAL A 900 32.77 -5.18 9.34
CA VAL A 900 32.70 -4.67 10.71
C VAL A 900 33.28 -3.27 10.70
N VAL A 901 32.50 -2.28 11.15
CA VAL A 901 32.86 -0.86 11.05
C VAL A 901 32.88 -0.23 12.44
N ILE A 902 33.98 0.44 12.79
CA ILE A 902 34.12 1.22 14.02
C ILE A 902 34.18 2.70 13.65
N TYR A 903 33.18 3.45 14.09
CA TYR A 903 33.06 4.88 13.82
C TYR A 903 33.76 5.71 14.91
N GLU A 904 34.87 6.35 14.55
CA GLU A 904 35.61 7.23 15.49
C GLU A 904 34.83 8.51 15.79
N LEU A 905 34.64 8.80 17.09
CA LEU A 905 34.00 10.03 17.57
C LEU A 905 35.00 11.18 17.76
N GLN A 906 36.30 10.90 17.81
CA GLN A 906 37.37 11.87 18.05
C GLN A 906 38.29 12.01 16.84
N GLN A 907 38.97 13.15 16.74
CA GLN A 907 40.13 13.30 15.86
C GLN A 907 41.37 12.67 16.51
N ALA A 908 42.44 12.50 15.73
CA ALA A 908 43.69 11.87 16.18
C ALA A 908 44.37 12.60 17.36
N ASP A 909 44.00 13.86 17.64
CA ASP A 909 44.50 14.67 18.75
C ASP A 909 43.66 14.53 20.05
N GLY A 910 42.62 13.69 20.06
CA GLY A 910 41.75 13.45 21.22
C GLY A 910 40.70 14.52 21.46
N LEU A 911 40.57 15.52 20.58
CA LEU A 911 39.46 16.47 20.58
C LEU A 911 38.27 15.89 19.80
N GLY A 912 37.06 16.33 20.15
CA GLY A 912 35.88 16.01 19.35
C GLY A 912 36.07 16.52 17.92
N LYS A 913 35.59 15.78 16.92
CA LYS A 913 35.62 16.26 15.53
C LYS A 913 34.96 17.64 15.49
N THR A 914 35.75 18.68 15.24
CA THR A 914 35.23 19.95 14.73
C THR A 914 35.07 19.75 13.23
N ALA A 915 33.99 20.25 12.64
CA ALA A 915 33.76 20.15 11.20
C ALA A 915 35.03 20.59 10.47
N THR A 916 35.74 19.64 9.88
CA THR A 916 36.93 19.96 9.11
C THR A 916 36.41 20.58 7.82
N PRO A 917 36.83 21.79 7.42
CA PRO A 917 36.47 22.29 6.11
C PRO A 917 37.03 21.28 5.11
N VAL A 918 36.15 20.66 4.33
CA VAL A 918 36.59 19.89 3.18
C VAL A 918 37.21 20.92 2.24
N VAL A 919 38.53 21.06 2.30
CA VAL A 919 39.31 21.73 1.27
C VAL A 919 39.17 20.85 0.04
N ALA A 920 38.10 21.09 -0.72
CA ALA A 920 37.97 20.56 -2.05
C ALA A 920 39.13 21.15 -2.85
N ALA A 921 40.11 20.30 -3.16
CA ALA A 921 41.08 20.55 -4.22
C ALA A 921 40.30 20.60 -5.55
N TRP A 922 39.64 21.72 -5.80
CA TRP A 922 39.17 22.10 -7.12
C TRP A 922 40.39 22.56 -7.90
N GLN A 923 40.86 21.73 -8.82
CA GLN A 923 41.73 22.17 -9.90
C GLN A 923 40.88 23.03 -10.84
N PRO A 924 41.21 24.32 -11.04
CA PRO A 924 40.66 25.07 -12.16
C PRO A 924 41.30 24.50 -13.42
N ASP A 925 40.48 23.97 -14.32
CA ASP A 925 40.91 23.76 -15.69
C ASP A 925 41.39 25.10 -16.26
N ARG A 926 42.67 25.12 -16.62
CA ARG A 926 43.27 26.18 -17.42
C ARG A 926 42.72 26.06 -18.84
N HIS A 927 41.67 26.81 -19.15
CA HIS A 927 41.49 27.29 -20.51
C HIS A 927 41.82 28.77 -20.59
N SER A 928 43.08 29.01 -20.92
CA SER A 928 43.59 30.24 -21.50
C SER A 928 43.25 30.29 -23.00
N LYS A 929 42.79 31.46 -23.47
CA LYS A 929 42.78 31.96 -24.87
C LYS A 929 41.82 31.19 -25.80
N GLU A 930 40.86 31.78 -26.51
CA GLU A 930 40.64 33.12 -27.08
C GLU A 930 39.18 33.57 -26.92
#